data_AF-G1T621-F1
#
_entry.id   AF-G1T621-F1
#
_cell.length_a   1.000
_cell.length_b   1.000
_cell.length_c   1.000
_cell.angle_alpha   90.00
_cell.angle_beta   90.00
_cell.angle_gamma   90.00
#
_symmetry.space_group_name_H-M   'P 1'
#
loop_
_entity.id
_entity.type
_entity.pdbx_description
1 polymer ?
#
loop_
_entity_poly.entity_id
_entity_poly.type
_entity_poly.pdbx_seq_one_letter_code
_entity_poly.pdbx_strand_id
1 'polypeptide(L)'
;MLNVSLQLSSGSYNMDSWYLAWLLFFAALLVASGLPTPEDFVKDIDGGIDQDIFDINEDLGLDLFEGDIKLGAQDRNSIIGEMYRWPHTIPYVLEDSLDINAKGVILNAFERYRLKTCIDFKPWSGEANYISVIKGSGCWSYVGNRHVGRQELSIGANCDRIATVQHEFLHALGFWHEQSRSDRDDYVSIIWDRILSGREHNFNIYDDEVSDSLNVPYDYTSVMHYSKTAFQNGTEPTIVTRISDFEDVIGQRMDFSDYDLLKLNRLYNCTSSLSFMDSCNFELENVCGMIQGSGDAADWQRVSRASGGPETDHSNMGQCEGSGFFMHFDSSSVNVGATARLESRTLYPKRGFQCLQFFLYNSGSEDDQLNIYVREYPAGNVDGSLTLVEELKEIPVGSWQLYHVTLNVANTFRVVFEGRRGSGASLGGLSIDDINLSETRCPHNIWHIRNFTQFIGSPNGSLYSPPFYSPKGYAYQIYLNLESTTNVGIYFHLISGANDDQLQWPCPWQQATMTFLDQNPDIQQRMSNQRSITTDPFMTTDDGNYLWDRPSRVGQVVVFPNGTEYSRGRGYGTSAFITYERLRSRDFIKGDDAFILLTVEDVSHLNSTQNQPVPTSSVDDLCSEITCENDGICTVRNGKAECRCPSGKDWWYSGERCEKRGSTRDTIVIAASSTAAVFAAMLIVTLVSVYCTRKKYRKKTSSNTTAMTLETQHAF
;
A
#
# COMPACT_ATOMS: atom_id res chain seq x y z
N MET A 1 -16.68 -70.39 19.71
CA MET A 1 -17.48 -71.60 19.45
C MET A 1 -18.90 -71.18 19.08
N LEU A 2 -19.47 -71.88 18.09
CA LEU A 2 -20.88 -71.91 17.65
C LEU A 2 -21.41 -70.76 16.76
N ASN A 3 -21.31 -71.04 15.45
CA ASN A 3 -22.25 -70.66 14.39
C ASN A 3 -23.67 -71.11 14.70
N VAL A 4 -24.68 -70.27 14.40
CA VAL A 4 -26.00 -70.73 13.94
C VAL A 4 -26.56 -69.78 12.89
N SER A 5 -26.80 -70.35 11.72
CA SER A 5 -27.51 -69.86 10.53
C SER A 5 -29.03 -69.71 10.76
N LEU A 6 -29.66 -68.71 10.14
CA LEU A 6 -31.13 -68.62 10.03
C LEU A 6 -31.58 -68.38 8.59
N GLN A 7 -32.54 -69.20 8.20
CA GLN A 7 -33.07 -69.49 6.88
C GLN A 7 -34.13 -68.47 6.44
N LEU A 8 -34.13 -68.15 5.15
CA LEU A 8 -35.16 -67.40 4.43
C LEU A 8 -36.49 -68.18 4.38
N SER A 9 -37.60 -67.49 4.63
CA SER A 9 -38.95 -67.92 4.25
C SER A 9 -39.65 -66.78 3.52
N SER A 10 -40.09 -67.09 2.30
CA SER A 10 -40.81 -66.24 1.36
C SER A 10 -42.30 -66.15 1.69
N GLY A 11 -42.82 -64.95 1.86
CA GLY A 11 -44.26 -64.65 1.85
C GLY A 11 -44.55 -63.52 0.88
N SER A 12 -45.29 -63.81 -0.20
CA SER A 12 -45.69 -62.83 -1.20
C SER A 12 -46.91 -62.03 -0.72
N TYR A 13 -46.77 -60.71 -0.62
CA TYR A 13 -47.91 -59.79 -0.51
C TYR A 13 -48.10 -59.08 -1.85
N ASN A 14 -49.25 -59.32 -2.47
CA ASN A 14 -49.78 -58.54 -3.58
C ASN A 14 -50.05 -57.12 -3.08
N MET A 15 -49.33 -56.13 -3.61
CA MET A 15 -49.61 -54.72 -3.38
C MET A 15 -50.52 -54.21 -4.51
N ASP A 16 -51.68 -53.68 -4.13
CA ASP A 16 -52.72 -53.25 -5.05
C ASP A 16 -52.24 -52.15 -6.03
N SER A 17 -52.70 -52.30 -7.27
CA SER A 17 -52.39 -51.48 -8.47
C SER A 17 -52.65 -49.97 -8.33
N TRP A 18 -53.32 -49.52 -7.25
CA TRP A 18 -53.57 -48.09 -7.02
C TRP A 18 -52.40 -47.34 -6.36
N TYR A 19 -51.50 -48.04 -5.66
CA TYR A 19 -50.34 -47.42 -5.02
C TYR A 19 -49.18 -47.16 -5.99
N LEU A 20 -49.04 -47.97 -7.05
CA LEU A 20 -48.00 -47.77 -8.06
C LEU A 20 -48.24 -46.49 -8.90
N ALA A 21 -49.50 -46.16 -9.17
CA ALA A 21 -49.85 -44.94 -9.90
C ALA A 21 -49.52 -43.67 -9.10
N TRP A 22 -49.69 -43.70 -7.78
CA TRP A 22 -49.33 -42.60 -6.89
C TRP A 22 -47.82 -42.47 -6.67
N LEU A 23 -47.11 -43.60 -6.56
CA LEU A 23 -45.63 -43.61 -6.46
C LEU A 23 -44.95 -43.11 -7.74
N LEU A 24 -45.49 -43.43 -8.92
CA LEU A 24 -44.97 -42.91 -10.20
C LEU A 24 -45.31 -41.43 -10.41
N PHE A 25 -46.45 -40.95 -9.90
CA PHE A 25 -46.79 -39.52 -9.96
C PHE A 25 -45.90 -38.69 -9.02
N PHE A 26 -45.59 -39.19 -7.82
CA PHE A 26 -44.64 -38.54 -6.90
C PHE A 26 -43.18 -38.66 -7.37
N ALA A 27 -42.78 -39.77 -8.00
CA ALA A 27 -41.45 -39.90 -8.60
C ALA A 27 -41.26 -38.99 -9.81
N ALA A 28 -42.31 -38.76 -10.63
CA ALA A 28 -42.25 -37.80 -11.73
C ALA A 28 -42.22 -36.34 -11.26
N LEU A 29 -42.85 -36.02 -10.12
CA LEU A 29 -42.77 -34.68 -9.50
C LEU A 29 -41.44 -34.43 -8.75
N LEU A 30 -40.73 -35.48 -8.34
CA LEU A 30 -39.37 -35.37 -7.77
C LEU A 30 -38.25 -35.27 -8.82
N VAL A 31 -38.54 -35.56 -10.09
CA VAL A 31 -37.59 -35.36 -11.22
C VAL A 31 -37.84 -34.03 -11.95
N ALA A 32 -38.93 -33.31 -11.63
CA ALA A 32 -39.29 -32.01 -12.23
C ALA A 32 -39.19 -30.82 -11.26
N SER A 33 -38.38 -30.94 -10.20
CA SER A 33 -38.00 -29.82 -9.34
C SER A 33 -36.46 -29.72 -9.20
N GLY A 34 -35.76 -29.92 -10.32
CA GLY A 34 -34.50 -29.22 -10.55
C GLY A 34 -34.79 -27.75 -10.84
N LEU A 35 -35.36 -27.03 -9.87
CA LEU A 35 -35.17 -25.58 -9.86
C LEU A 35 -33.66 -25.40 -9.68
N PRO A 36 -32.97 -24.69 -10.58
CA PRO A 36 -31.60 -24.30 -10.32
C PRO A 36 -31.60 -23.65 -8.93
N THR A 37 -30.65 -24.02 -8.08
CA THR A 37 -30.20 -23.10 -7.03
C THR A 37 -30.05 -21.74 -7.71
N PRO A 38 -30.48 -20.61 -7.12
CA PRO A 38 -30.23 -19.32 -7.73
C PRO A 38 -28.73 -19.26 -7.97
N GLU A 39 -28.29 -19.39 -9.23
CA GLU A 39 -26.94 -19.01 -9.58
C GLU A 39 -26.92 -17.53 -9.21
N ASP A 40 -26.16 -17.19 -8.17
CA ASP A 40 -25.78 -15.80 -7.93
C ASP A 40 -25.38 -15.25 -9.29
N PHE A 41 -25.98 -14.13 -9.72
CA PHE A 41 -25.81 -13.57 -11.06
C PHE A 41 -24.41 -12.94 -11.18
N VAL A 42 -23.39 -13.77 -11.01
CA VAL A 42 -21.97 -13.48 -10.89
C VAL A 42 -21.17 -14.54 -11.68
N LYS A 43 -19.98 -14.16 -12.08
CA LYS A 43 -18.98 -15.04 -12.66
C LYS A 43 -17.74 -14.97 -11.78
N ASP A 44 -17.40 -16.11 -11.19
CA ASP A 44 -16.24 -16.28 -10.33
C ASP A 44 -15.00 -16.61 -11.18
N ILE A 45 -13.96 -15.78 -11.07
CA ILE A 45 -12.69 -15.96 -11.78
C ILE A 45 -11.85 -17.08 -11.18
N ASP A 46 -12.08 -17.43 -9.91
CA ASP A 46 -11.36 -18.50 -9.22
C ASP A 46 -12.14 -19.83 -9.26
N GLY A 47 -13.30 -19.88 -9.94
CA GLY A 47 -14.06 -21.10 -10.18
C GLY A 47 -14.55 -21.82 -8.92
N GLY A 48 -14.74 -21.09 -7.82
CA GLY A 48 -15.12 -21.63 -6.52
C GLY A 48 -13.96 -22.22 -5.71
N ILE A 49 -12.72 -22.06 -6.15
CA ILE A 49 -11.53 -22.70 -5.56
C ILE A 49 -10.51 -21.63 -5.19
N ASP A 50 -9.95 -21.70 -3.98
CA ASP A 50 -8.83 -20.86 -3.58
C ASP A 50 -7.49 -21.53 -3.96
N GLN A 51 -7.14 -21.48 -5.25
CA GLN A 51 -5.85 -22.01 -5.73
C GLN A 51 -4.71 -21.03 -5.45
N ASP A 52 -3.60 -21.55 -4.92
CA ASP A 52 -2.34 -20.84 -4.77
C ASP A 52 -1.40 -21.08 -5.99
N ILE A 53 -0.25 -20.39 -6.03
CA ILE A 53 0.78 -20.52 -7.07
C ILE A 53 1.14 -21.98 -7.33
N PHE A 54 1.37 -22.73 -6.26
CA PHE A 54 1.80 -24.13 -6.34
C PHE A 54 0.72 -25.04 -6.91
N ASP A 55 -0.56 -24.76 -6.61
CA ASP A 55 -1.69 -25.53 -7.15
C ASP A 55 -1.84 -25.27 -8.66
N ILE A 56 -1.73 -24.01 -9.09
CA ILE A 56 -1.79 -23.61 -10.50
C ILE A 56 -0.67 -24.31 -11.30
N ASN A 57 0.55 -24.30 -10.79
CA ASN A 57 1.69 -24.90 -11.48
C ASN A 57 1.65 -26.43 -11.46
N GLU A 58 1.13 -27.02 -10.38
CA GLU A 58 0.95 -28.47 -10.26
C GLU A 58 -0.10 -28.99 -11.24
N ASP A 59 -1.24 -28.32 -11.35
CA ASP A 59 -2.32 -28.66 -12.30
C ASP A 59 -1.83 -28.62 -13.76
N LEU A 60 -0.85 -27.77 -14.05
CA LEU A 60 -0.19 -27.65 -15.35
C LEU A 60 0.96 -28.65 -15.55
N GLY A 61 1.37 -29.37 -14.51
CA GLY A 61 2.44 -30.37 -14.55
C GLY A 61 3.81 -29.79 -14.89
N LEU A 62 4.12 -28.58 -14.42
CA LEU A 62 5.35 -27.87 -14.81
C LEU A 62 6.63 -28.44 -14.21
N ASP A 63 6.53 -29.13 -13.06
CA ASP A 63 7.64 -29.79 -12.36
C ASP A 63 8.86 -28.86 -12.15
N LEU A 64 8.57 -27.61 -11.76
CA LEU A 64 9.57 -26.61 -11.40
C LEU A 64 10.10 -26.88 -9.99
N PHE A 65 11.32 -26.39 -9.72
CA PHE A 65 11.91 -26.51 -8.40
C PHE A 65 11.07 -25.73 -7.39
N GLU A 66 10.69 -26.35 -6.28
CA GLU A 66 9.79 -25.74 -5.30
C GLU A 66 8.51 -25.18 -5.95
N GLY A 67 8.03 -25.80 -7.03
CA GLY A 67 6.76 -25.45 -7.66
C GLY A 67 6.81 -24.28 -8.65
N ASP A 68 7.61 -23.25 -8.43
CA ASP A 68 7.62 -22.00 -9.21
C ASP A 68 9.02 -21.41 -9.43
N ILE A 69 10.09 -22.08 -8.99
CA ILE A 69 11.45 -21.62 -9.23
C ILE A 69 12.00 -22.30 -10.49
N LYS A 70 12.34 -21.47 -11.47
CA LYS A 70 13.09 -21.91 -12.66
C LYS A 70 14.58 -21.87 -12.35
N LEU A 71 15.23 -23.03 -12.30
CA LEU A 71 16.67 -23.13 -12.10
C LEU A 71 17.45 -22.79 -13.38
N GLY A 72 18.57 -22.09 -13.25
CA GLY A 72 19.51 -21.85 -14.34
C GLY A 72 20.43 -23.05 -14.60
N ALA A 73 21.10 -23.07 -15.76
CA ALA A 73 21.92 -24.19 -16.23
C ALA A 73 23.13 -24.56 -15.32
N GLN A 74 23.49 -23.71 -14.34
CA GLN A 74 24.57 -23.94 -13.39
C GLN A 74 24.11 -24.03 -11.91
N ASP A 75 22.81 -23.95 -11.64
CA ASP A 75 22.31 -23.92 -10.26
C ASP A 75 22.06 -25.33 -9.73
N ARG A 76 22.97 -25.84 -8.91
CA ARG A 76 22.68 -26.93 -7.95
C ARG A 76 22.66 -26.39 -6.52
N ASN A 77 21.97 -25.28 -6.31
CA ASN A 77 21.79 -24.53 -5.05
C ASN A 77 22.87 -23.48 -4.79
N SER A 78 22.51 -22.21 -4.96
CA SER A 78 23.02 -21.06 -4.20
C SER A 78 22.26 -19.83 -4.68
N ILE A 79 21.91 -18.89 -3.79
CA ILE A 79 22.22 -17.48 -4.07
C ILE A 79 22.57 -16.77 -2.76
N ILE A 80 23.85 -16.88 -2.42
CA ILE A 80 24.60 -15.90 -1.64
C ILE A 80 25.65 -15.33 -2.60
N GLY A 81 25.58 -14.04 -2.88
CA GLY A 81 26.56 -13.37 -3.73
C GLY A 81 26.07 -12.05 -4.30
N GLU A 82 26.86 -10.99 -4.13
CA GLU A 82 26.56 -9.66 -4.67
C GLU A 82 26.36 -9.68 -6.20
N MET A 83 27.00 -10.62 -6.89
CA MET A 83 26.84 -10.79 -8.33
C MET A 83 25.41 -11.12 -8.75
N TYR A 84 24.56 -11.71 -7.92
CA TYR A 84 23.18 -12.04 -8.30
C TYR A 84 22.17 -10.94 -7.98
N ARG A 85 22.63 -9.76 -7.53
CA ARG A 85 21.76 -8.64 -7.22
C ARG A 85 21.39 -7.86 -8.48
N TRP A 86 20.15 -7.41 -8.54
CA TRP A 86 19.77 -6.39 -9.50
C TRP A 86 20.29 -5.01 -9.05
N PRO A 87 20.40 -4.02 -9.94
CA PRO A 87 20.45 -2.62 -9.51
C PRO A 87 19.15 -2.22 -8.78
N HIS A 88 19.21 -1.18 -7.96
CA HIS A 88 18.04 -0.64 -7.24
C HIS A 88 16.85 -0.31 -8.14
N THR A 89 17.12 0.10 -9.39
CA THR A 89 16.08 0.31 -10.40
C THR A 89 16.14 -0.79 -11.46
N ILE A 90 15.15 -1.69 -11.44
CA ILE A 90 15.10 -2.88 -12.28
C ILE A 90 14.46 -2.53 -13.64
N PRO A 91 15.17 -2.76 -14.76
CA PRO A 91 14.60 -2.61 -16.08
C PRO A 91 13.59 -3.74 -16.38
N TYR A 92 12.40 -3.41 -16.88
CA TYR A 92 11.37 -4.39 -17.22
C TYR A 92 10.75 -4.19 -18.61
N VAL A 93 10.20 -5.28 -19.15
CA VAL A 93 9.30 -5.30 -20.31
C VAL A 93 8.04 -6.08 -19.93
N LEU A 94 6.86 -5.52 -20.20
CA LEU A 94 5.57 -6.23 -20.05
C LEU A 94 5.14 -6.70 -21.43
N GLU A 95 5.38 -7.97 -21.76
CA GLU A 95 5.21 -8.48 -23.12
C GLU A 95 3.74 -8.48 -23.57
N ASP A 96 3.51 -8.41 -24.88
CA ASP A 96 2.16 -8.39 -25.47
C ASP A 96 1.34 -9.66 -25.20
N SER A 97 2.00 -10.76 -24.82
CA SER A 97 1.32 -11.99 -24.43
C SER A 97 0.53 -11.87 -23.13
N LEU A 98 0.86 -10.90 -22.26
CA LEU A 98 0.17 -10.68 -20.99
C LEU A 98 -1.26 -10.20 -21.19
N ASP A 99 -2.16 -10.74 -20.37
CA ASP A 99 -3.52 -10.23 -20.25
C ASP A 99 -3.49 -8.78 -19.75
N ILE A 100 -4.44 -7.96 -20.22
CA ILE A 100 -4.50 -6.55 -19.84
C ILE A 100 -4.70 -6.38 -18.32
N ASN A 101 -5.44 -7.30 -17.67
CA ASN A 101 -5.55 -7.30 -16.21
C ASN A 101 -4.18 -7.52 -15.55
N ALA A 102 -3.44 -8.54 -15.99
CA ALA A 102 -2.09 -8.84 -15.48
C ALA A 102 -1.14 -7.64 -15.63
N LYS A 103 -1.13 -6.96 -16.79
CA LYS A 103 -0.31 -5.76 -17.00
C LYS A 103 -0.61 -4.68 -15.94
N GLY A 104 -1.88 -4.38 -15.67
CA GLY A 104 -2.27 -3.42 -14.64
C GLY A 104 -1.90 -3.90 -13.22
N VAL A 105 -2.11 -5.18 -12.91
CA VAL A 105 -1.76 -5.76 -11.60
C VAL A 105 -0.24 -5.73 -11.35
N ILE A 106 0.58 -5.98 -12.37
CA ILE A 106 2.04 -5.90 -12.26
C ILE A 106 2.48 -4.46 -11.94
N LEU A 107 1.90 -3.46 -12.60
CA LEU A 107 2.19 -2.06 -12.31
C LEU A 107 1.74 -1.67 -10.88
N ASN A 108 0.62 -2.22 -10.40
CA ASN A 108 0.18 -2.05 -9.02
C ASN A 108 1.15 -2.70 -8.01
N ALA A 109 1.72 -3.86 -8.33
CA ALA A 109 2.76 -4.50 -7.52
C ALA A 109 4.03 -3.62 -7.44
N PHE A 110 4.43 -2.98 -8.55
CA PHE A 110 5.56 -2.02 -8.53
C PHE A 110 5.30 -0.84 -7.60
N GLU A 111 4.06 -0.35 -7.49
CA GLU A 111 3.72 0.70 -6.53
C GLU A 111 3.86 0.24 -5.06
N ARG A 112 3.63 -1.04 -4.74
CA ARG A 112 3.90 -1.59 -3.41
C ARG A 112 5.39 -1.60 -3.09
N TYR A 113 6.23 -2.03 -4.04
CA TYR A 113 7.70 -1.94 -3.91
C TYR A 113 8.17 -0.49 -3.70
N ARG A 114 7.67 0.45 -4.51
CA ARG A 114 8.02 1.88 -4.44
C ARG A 114 7.62 2.54 -3.11
N LEU A 115 6.57 2.05 -2.45
CA LEU A 115 6.12 2.55 -1.15
C LEU A 115 6.94 1.96 0.01
N LYS A 116 7.22 0.66 -0.03
CA LYS A 116 7.74 -0.11 1.12
C LYS A 116 9.25 -0.40 1.07
N THR A 117 9.89 -0.15 -0.07
CA THR A 117 11.30 -0.47 -0.31
C THR A 117 12.00 0.63 -1.09
N CYS A 118 13.33 0.53 -1.23
CA CYS A 118 14.09 1.36 -2.16
C CYS A 118 14.21 0.77 -3.58
N ILE A 119 13.55 -0.35 -3.86
CA ILE A 119 13.51 -0.97 -5.18
C ILE A 119 12.50 -0.24 -6.05
N ASP A 120 12.93 0.14 -7.25
CA ASP A 120 12.10 0.77 -8.26
C ASP A 120 12.16 -0.02 -9.57
N PHE A 121 11.21 0.25 -10.46
CA PHE A 121 11.06 -0.40 -11.74
C PHE A 121 10.97 0.66 -12.82
N LYS A 122 11.76 0.50 -13.88
CA LYS A 122 11.69 1.37 -15.05
C LYS A 122 11.54 0.53 -16.32
N PRO A 123 10.86 1.04 -17.35
CA PRO A 123 10.84 0.33 -18.62
C PRO A 123 12.24 0.19 -19.21
N TRP A 124 12.51 -0.97 -19.81
CA TRP A 124 13.80 -1.28 -20.41
C TRP A 124 14.14 -0.32 -21.56
N SER A 125 15.37 0.19 -21.55
CA SER A 125 15.87 1.20 -22.48
C SER A 125 17.21 0.84 -23.11
N GLY A 126 17.62 -0.43 -23.02
CA GLY A 126 18.87 -0.97 -23.59
C GLY A 126 19.88 -1.48 -22.56
N GLU A 127 19.48 -1.62 -21.30
CA GLU A 127 20.30 -2.21 -20.25
C GLU A 127 20.67 -3.66 -20.58
N ALA A 128 21.86 -4.08 -20.16
CA ALA A 128 22.41 -5.39 -20.48
C ALA A 128 21.52 -6.53 -19.97
N ASN A 129 20.91 -6.39 -18.79
CA ASN A 129 19.99 -7.36 -18.19
C ASN A 129 18.68 -6.69 -17.83
N TYR A 130 17.57 -7.39 -18.01
CA TYR A 130 16.22 -6.90 -17.69
C TYR A 130 15.25 -8.05 -17.46
N ILE A 131 14.15 -7.77 -16.76
CA ILE A 131 13.07 -8.74 -16.55
C ILE A 131 12.04 -8.61 -17.67
N SER A 132 11.77 -9.71 -18.36
CA SER A 132 10.78 -9.83 -19.41
C SER A 132 9.57 -10.59 -18.87
N VAL A 133 8.53 -9.86 -18.47
CA VAL A 133 7.32 -10.47 -17.91
C VAL A 133 6.44 -10.98 -19.04
N ILE A 134 6.17 -12.28 -19.05
CA ILE A 134 5.43 -13.00 -20.11
C ILE A 134 4.20 -13.69 -19.55
N LYS A 135 3.21 -13.98 -20.42
CA LYS A 135 2.19 -14.99 -20.14
C LYS A 135 2.72 -16.37 -20.54
N GLY A 136 3.49 -17.00 -19.66
CA GLY A 136 3.88 -18.40 -19.78
C GLY A 136 2.82 -19.34 -19.21
N SER A 137 3.16 -20.64 -19.12
CA SER A 137 2.39 -21.59 -18.34
C SER A 137 2.75 -21.42 -16.86
N GLY A 138 1.76 -21.15 -16.01
CA GLY A 138 1.94 -20.96 -14.57
C GLY A 138 2.56 -19.63 -14.16
N CYS A 139 2.83 -19.50 -12.87
CA CYS A 139 3.51 -18.36 -12.24
C CYS A 139 4.91 -18.84 -11.84
N TRP A 140 5.97 -18.19 -12.32
CA TRP A 140 7.32 -18.60 -11.95
C TRP A 140 8.37 -17.55 -12.28
N SER A 141 9.52 -17.67 -11.61
CA SER A 141 10.67 -16.79 -11.78
C SER A 141 11.98 -17.53 -11.58
N TYR A 142 13.08 -16.91 -12.02
CA TYR A 142 14.41 -17.32 -11.59
C TYR A 142 14.73 -16.66 -10.25
N VAL A 143 15.54 -17.30 -9.42
CA VAL A 143 16.09 -16.65 -8.23
C VAL A 143 17.28 -15.76 -8.61
N GLY A 144 17.19 -14.46 -8.31
CA GLY A 144 18.23 -13.45 -8.54
C GLY A 144 18.43 -13.01 -10.01
N ASN A 145 19.32 -12.04 -10.21
CA ASN A 145 19.79 -11.61 -11.53
C ASN A 145 20.74 -12.64 -12.12
N ARG A 146 20.30 -13.33 -13.18
CA ARG A 146 21.04 -14.43 -13.80
C ARG A 146 22.11 -13.97 -14.81
N HIS A 147 22.18 -12.68 -15.13
CA HIS A 147 23.09 -12.11 -16.13
C HIS A 147 22.99 -12.73 -17.53
N VAL A 148 21.78 -13.11 -17.93
CA VAL A 148 21.48 -13.75 -19.22
C VAL A 148 20.90 -12.79 -20.26
N GLY A 149 20.89 -11.50 -19.97
CA GLY A 149 20.20 -10.51 -20.77
C GLY A 149 18.70 -10.47 -20.49
N ARG A 150 17.92 -11.05 -21.40
CA ARG A 150 16.46 -11.18 -21.22
C ARG A 150 16.17 -12.29 -20.22
N GLN A 151 15.79 -11.93 -19.00
CA GLN A 151 15.38 -12.88 -17.98
C GLN A 151 13.85 -12.97 -17.92
N GLU A 152 13.29 -14.12 -18.26
CA GLU A 152 11.84 -14.33 -18.24
C GLU A 152 11.31 -14.48 -16.81
N LEU A 153 10.12 -13.92 -16.59
CA LEU A 153 9.26 -14.13 -15.42
C LEU A 153 7.84 -14.36 -15.92
N SER A 154 7.20 -15.45 -15.51
CA SER A 154 5.87 -15.82 -15.98
C SER A 154 4.79 -15.33 -15.02
N ILE A 155 3.85 -14.55 -15.55
CA ILE A 155 2.54 -14.29 -14.93
C ILE A 155 1.50 -14.87 -15.90
N GLY A 156 1.24 -16.16 -15.73
CA GLY A 156 0.31 -16.93 -16.56
C GLY A 156 -1.16 -16.68 -16.22
N ALA A 157 -2.03 -17.55 -16.72
CA ALA A 157 -3.44 -17.55 -16.34
C ALA A 157 -3.59 -17.81 -14.82
N ASN A 158 -4.51 -17.08 -14.17
CA ASN A 158 -4.79 -17.12 -12.72
C ASN A 158 -3.66 -16.56 -11.82
N CYS A 159 -2.54 -16.09 -12.40
CA CYS A 159 -1.41 -15.49 -11.68
C CYS A 159 -1.54 -13.97 -11.51
N ASP A 160 -2.59 -13.36 -12.05
CA ASP A 160 -2.85 -11.91 -12.05
C ASP A 160 -3.39 -11.40 -10.70
N ARG A 161 -2.72 -11.81 -9.62
CA ARG A 161 -2.93 -11.38 -8.24
C ARG A 161 -1.71 -10.59 -7.77
N ILE A 162 -1.92 -9.49 -7.04
CA ILE A 162 -0.82 -8.60 -6.67
C ILE A 162 0.26 -9.31 -5.84
N ALA A 163 -0.15 -10.13 -4.86
CA ALA A 163 0.76 -10.89 -4.01
C ALA A 163 1.54 -11.96 -4.78
N THR A 164 0.93 -12.59 -5.80
CA THR A 164 1.64 -13.50 -6.71
C THR A 164 2.73 -12.75 -7.47
N VAL A 165 2.44 -11.58 -8.04
CA VAL A 165 3.48 -10.77 -8.69
C VAL A 165 4.57 -10.37 -7.69
N GLN A 166 4.21 -9.96 -6.48
CA GLN A 166 5.18 -9.61 -5.43
C GLN A 166 6.11 -10.79 -5.11
N HIS A 167 5.56 -12.00 -4.96
CA HIS A 167 6.26 -13.25 -4.73
C HIS A 167 7.28 -13.56 -5.84
N GLU A 168 6.83 -13.55 -7.11
CA GLU A 168 7.72 -13.84 -8.25
C GLU A 168 8.85 -12.80 -8.41
N PHE A 169 8.57 -11.55 -8.06
CA PHE A 169 9.60 -10.50 -8.05
C PHE A 169 10.55 -10.63 -6.84
N LEU A 170 10.11 -11.18 -5.71
CA LEU A 170 11.02 -11.52 -4.60
C LEU A 170 11.97 -12.64 -5.01
N HIS A 171 11.49 -13.67 -5.72
CA HIS A 171 12.37 -14.63 -6.38
C HIS A 171 13.38 -13.92 -7.28
N ALA A 172 12.93 -13.07 -8.21
CA ALA A 172 13.82 -12.34 -9.10
C ALA A 172 14.85 -11.47 -8.35
N LEU A 173 14.52 -10.97 -7.16
CA LEU A 173 15.38 -10.19 -6.28
C LEU A 173 16.38 -11.02 -5.47
N GLY A 174 16.21 -12.35 -5.44
CA GLY A 174 17.15 -13.29 -4.83
C GLY A 174 16.61 -14.07 -3.63
N PHE A 175 15.29 -14.09 -3.39
CA PHE A 175 14.69 -14.79 -2.26
C PHE A 175 14.20 -16.19 -2.64
N TRP A 176 14.46 -17.14 -1.75
CA TRP A 176 13.87 -18.48 -1.77
C TRP A 176 12.62 -18.51 -0.88
N HIS A 177 11.94 -19.65 -0.83
CA HIS A 177 10.81 -19.84 0.06
C HIS A 177 11.20 -19.89 1.54
N GLU A 178 10.31 -19.41 2.41
CA GLU A 178 10.55 -19.38 3.86
C GLU A 178 10.57 -20.78 4.48
N GLN A 179 9.73 -21.71 4.01
CA GLN A 179 9.71 -23.08 4.54
C GLN A 179 10.93 -23.93 4.13
N SER A 180 11.83 -23.40 3.33
CA SER A 180 13.04 -24.09 2.88
C SER A 180 14.29 -23.68 3.68
N ARG A 181 14.12 -22.83 4.69
CA ARG A 181 15.20 -22.43 5.61
C ARG A 181 15.82 -23.61 6.34
N SER A 182 17.11 -23.48 6.66
CA SER A 182 17.90 -24.44 7.44
C SER A 182 17.30 -24.76 8.82
N ASP A 183 16.65 -23.77 9.45
CA ASP A 183 16.04 -23.86 10.78
C ASP A 183 14.53 -24.20 10.76
N ARG A 184 13.93 -24.45 9.59
CA ARG A 184 12.45 -24.57 9.45
C ARG A 184 11.82 -25.69 10.29
N ASP A 185 12.54 -26.79 10.52
CA ASP A 185 12.01 -27.93 11.31
C ASP A 185 11.82 -27.60 12.81
N ASP A 186 12.34 -26.46 13.30
CA ASP A 186 12.06 -25.93 14.64
C ASP A 186 10.71 -25.20 14.71
N TYR A 187 10.11 -24.87 13.56
CA TYR A 187 8.90 -24.04 13.44
C TYR A 187 7.74 -24.79 12.82
N VAL A 188 8.01 -25.68 11.87
CA VAL A 188 7.02 -26.49 11.15
C VAL A 188 7.41 -27.96 11.14
N SER A 189 6.45 -28.83 10.87
CA SER A 189 6.63 -30.25 10.62
C SER A 189 6.12 -30.58 9.23
N ILE A 190 6.99 -31.14 8.40
CA ILE A 190 6.63 -31.65 7.08
C ILE A 190 6.07 -33.06 7.22
N ILE A 191 4.84 -33.27 6.77
CA ILE A 191 4.15 -34.56 6.83
C ILE A 191 4.34 -35.28 5.50
N TRP A 192 5.49 -35.93 5.36
CA TRP A 192 5.95 -36.54 4.10
C TRP A 192 4.95 -37.49 3.44
N ASP A 193 4.23 -38.28 4.23
CA ASP A 193 3.24 -39.26 3.72
C ASP A 193 2.04 -38.62 3.02
N ARG A 194 1.84 -37.30 3.18
CA ARG A 194 0.73 -36.54 2.60
C ARG A 194 1.15 -35.74 1.36
N ILE A 195 2.42 -35.80 0.96
CA ILE A 195 2.91 -35.10 -0.22
C ILE A 195 2.60 -35.95 -1.46
N LEU A 196 2.23 -35.29 -2.57
CA LEU A 196 2.09 -35.95 -3.87
C LEU A 196 3.40 -36.63 -4.27
N SER A 197 3.31 -37.89 -4.71
CA SER A 197 4.46 -38.70 -5.12
C SER A 197 5.28 -37.97 -6.19
N GLY A 198 6.57 -37.75 -5.92
CA GLY A 198 7.47 -37.01 -6.81
C GLY A 198 7.61 -35.52 -6.48
N ARG A 199 6.87 -34.99 -5.50
CA ARG A 199 6.92 -33.59 -5.03
C ARG A 199 7.65 -33.41 -3.70
N GLU A 200 8.22 -34.47 -3.14
CA GLU A 200 8.95 -34.42 -1.87
C GLU A 200 10.13 -33.45 -1.94
N HIS A 201 10.74 -33.30 -3.13
CA HIS A 201 11.87 -32.42 -3.33
C HIS A 201 11.56 -30.92 -3.14
N ASN A 202 10.28 -30.51 -3.23
CA ASN A 202 9.82 -29.14 -2.99
C ASN A 202 9.84 -28.75 -1.50
N PHE A 203 10.09 -29.72 -0.63
CA PHE A 203 10.19 -29.53 0.82
C PHE A 203 11.60 -29.75 1.33
N ASN A 204 12.63 -29.74 0.49
CA ASN A 204 14.00 -29.85 0.99
C ASN A 204 14.41 -28.59 1.76
N ILE A 205 15.32 -28.74 2.72
CA ILE A 205 15.97 -27.61 3.42
C ILE A 205 17.27 -27.24 2.73
N TYR A 206 17.66 -25.97 2.81
CA TYR A 206 18.94 -25.48 2.30
C TYR A 206 19.71 -24.80 3.43
N ASP A 207 21.03 -25.02 3.45
CA ASP A 207 21.90 -24.46 4.46
C ASP A 207 22.16 -22.96 4.24
N ASP A 208 22.78 -22.35 5.25
CA ASP A 208 23.12 -20.92 5.27
C ASP A 208 24.22 -20.56 4.25
N GLU A 209 24.81 -21.52 3.52
CA GLU A 209 25.69 -21.23 2.39
C GLU A 209 24.90 -20.97 1.10
N VAL A 210 23.65 -21.44 1.05
CA VAL A 210 22.72 -21.30 -0.09
C VAL A 210 21.71 -20.17 0.12
N SER A 211 21.19 -20.02 1.34
CA SER A 211 20.12 -19.06 1.70
C SER A 211 20.43 -18.38 3.03
N ASP A 212 20.73 -17.07 2.99
CA ASP A 212 21.03 -16.28 4.20
C ASP A 212 19.73 -15.78 4.85
N SER A 213 19.50 -16.15 6.12
CA SER A 213 18.38 -15.65 6.92
C SER A 213 18.45 -14.15 7.23
N LEU A 214 19.59 -13.52 6.97
CA LEU A 214 19.91 -12.11 7.26
C LEU A 214 19.68 -11.75 8.73
N ASN A 215 19.83 -12.73 9.63
CA ASN A 215 19.54 -12.63 11.05
C ASN A 215 18.11 -12.08 11.31
N VAL A 216 17.13 -12.66 10.62
CA VAL A 216 15.69 -12.42 10.79
C VAL A 216 15.04 -13.72 11.25
N PRO A 217 14.18 -13.70 12.29
CA PRO A 217 13.45 -14.90 12.75
C PRO A 217 12.64 -15.55 11.63
N TYR A 218 12.25 -16.81 11.84
CA TYR A 218 11.32 -17.51 10.94
C TYR A 218 9.98 -16.77 10.87
N ASP A 219 9.45 -16.62 9.67
CA ASP A 219 8.25 -15.82 9.41
C ASP A 219 7.08 -16.66 8.89
N TYR A 220 6.14 -17.02 9.78
CA TYR A 220 4.90 -17.67 9.39
C TYR A 220 4.01 -16.79 8.48
N THR A 221 4.19 -15.47 8.48
CA THR A 221 3.40 -14.52 7.69
C THR A 221 4.06 -14.13 6.36
N SER A 222 5.22 -14.70 6.03
CA SER A 222 5.94 -14.37 4.81
C SER A 222 5.09 -14.68 3.57
N VAL A 223 5.11 -13.77 2.59
CA VAL A 223 4.51 -14.02 1.28
C VAL A 223 5.25 -15.13 0.53
N MET A 224 6.50 -15.43 0.93
CA MET A 224 7.33 -16.51 0.42
C MET A 224 7.11 -17.85 1.14
N HIS A 225 6.15 -17.94 2.06
CA HIS A 225 5.83 -19.21 2.73
C HIS A 225 4.75 -19.97 1.95
N TYR A 226 4.90 -21.29 1.83
CA TYR A 226 3.85 -22.18 1.36
C TYR A 226 2.60 -22.15 2.24
N SER A 227 1.44 -22.40 1.65
CA SER A 227 0.24 -22.73 2.43
C SER A 227 0.37 -24.12 3.05
N LYS A 228 -0.50 -24.44 4.02
CA LYS A 228 -0.57 -25.78 4.62
C LYS A 228 -0.96 -26.88 3.64
N THR A 229 -1.54 -26.51 2.48
CA THR A 229 -2.10 -27.42 1.48
C THR A 229 -1.16 -27.67 0.29
N ALA A 230 0.01 -27.03 0.26
CA ALA A 230 0.95 -27.13 -0.85
C ALA A 230 1.28 -28.61 -1.17
N PHE A 231 1.10 -29.01 -2.44
CA PHE A 231 1.35 -30.37 -2.95
C PHE A 231 0.68 -31.51 -2.16
N GLN A 232 -0.46 -31.25 -1.53
CA GLN A 232 -1.13 -32.28 -0.72
C GLN A 232 -1.75 -33.38 -1.58
N ASN A 233 -1.70 -34.61 -1.07
CA ASN A 233 -2.43 -35.75 -1.57
C ASN A 233 -3.62 -36.03 -0.64
N GLY A 234 -4.83 -35.61 -1.05
CA GLY A 234 -6.05 -35.73 -0.26
C GLY A 234 -6.50 -34.39 0.31
N THR A 235 -6.97 -34.38 1.56
CA THR A 235 -7.52 -33.18 2.23
C THR A 235 -6.70 -32.73 3.45
N GLU A 236 -5.73 -33.54 3.86
CA GLU A 236 -4.94 -33.31 5.06
C GLU A 236 -3.68 -32.47 4.74
N PRO A 237 -3.25 -31.57 5.63
CA PRO A 237 -2.15 -30.64 5.35
C PRO A 237 -0.79 -31.35 5.26
N THR A 238 0.07 -30.86 4.37
CA THR A 238 1.47 -31.28 4.21
C THR A 238 2.41 -30.55 5.16
N ILE A 239 2.09 -29.30 5.51
CA ILE A 239 2.84 -28.50 6.49
C ILE A 239 1.95 -28.28 7.71
N VAL A 240 2.44 -28.71 8.88
CA VAL A 240 1.80 -28.46 10.18
C VAL A 240 2.71 -27.57 11.00
N THR A 241 2.23 -26.40 11.43
CA THR A 241 3.02 -25.52 12.29
C THR A 241 3.14 -26.13 13.69
N ARG A 242 4.31 -26.02 14.33
CA ARG A 242 4.50 -26.55 15.70
C ARG A 242 3.65 -25.83 16.74
N ILE A 243 3.32 -24.58 16.46
CA ILE A 243 2.39 -23.76 17.24
C ILE A 243 1.09 -23.69 16.42
N SER A 244 0.00 -24.21 16.98
CA SER A 244 -1.30 -24.34 16.30
C SER A 244 -1.88 -23.01 15.83
N ASP A 245 -1.58 -21.93 16.54
CA ASP A 245 -2.10 -20.58 16.23
C ASP A 245 -1.68 -20.08 14.83
N PHE A 246 -0.64 -20.69 14.24
CA PHE A 246 -0.14 -20.35 12.90
C PHE A 246 -0.61 -21.29 11.78
N GLU A 247 -1.45 -22.29 12.06
CA GLU A 247 -1.87 -23.29 11.06
C GLU A 247 -2.56 -22.65 9.84
N ASP A 248 -3.43 -21.66 10.06
CA ASP A 248 -4.14 -20.91 9.02
C ASP A 248 -3.47 -19.57 8.66
N VAL A 249 -2.32 -19.26 9.28
CA VAL A 249 -1.55 -18.04 9.02
C VAL A 249 -0.62 -18.21 7.84
N ILE A 250 0.07 -19.36 7.75
CA ILE A 250 1.01 -19.65 6.66
C ILE A 250 0.33 -19.63 5.28
N GLY A 251 1.09 -19.22 4.27
CA GLY A 251 0.58 -19.09 2.89
C GLY A 251 -0.36 -17.90 2.68
N GLN A 252 -0.17 -16.81 3.42
CA GLN A 252 -0.91 -15.57 3.15
C GLN A 252 -0.53 -14.99 1.78
N ARG A 253 -1.51 -14.42 1.08
CA ARG A 253 -1.36 -13.83 -0.27
C ARG A 253 -1.96 -12.43 -0.35
N MET A 254 -1.70 -11.61 0.66
CA MET A 254 -2.22 -10.24 0.77
C MET A 254 -1.19 -9.20 0.34
N ASP A 255 -0.01 -9.21 0.96
CA ASP A 255 1.11 -8.28 0.69
C ASP A 255 2.40 -8.86 1.31
N PHE A 256 3.52 -8.13 1.22
CA PHE A 256 4.74 -8.44 1.96
C PHE A 256 4.49 -8.42 3.47
N SER A 257 5.11 -9.35 4.20
CA SER A 257 5.23 -9.25 5.65
C SER A 257 6.27 -8.20 6.04
N ASP A 258 6.28 -7.79 7.32
CA ASP A 258 7.32 -6.92 7.85
C ASP A 258 8.72 -7.55 7.75
N TYR A 259 8.82 -8.88 7.86
CA TYR A 259 10.10 -9.59 7.78
C TYR A 259 10.57 -9.81 6.35
N ASP A 260 9.67 -9.97 5.37
CA ASP A 260 10.02 -9.90 3.94
C ASP A 260 10.66 -8.56 3.61
N LEU A 261 10.01 -7.46 4.04
CA LEU A 261 10.51 -6.10 3.84
C LEU A 261 11.83 -5.86 4.57
N LEU A 262 11.97 -6.35 5.80
CA LEU A 262 13.21 -6.23 6.58
C LEU A 262 14.38 -6.92 5.87
N LYS A 263 14.18 -8.16 5.39
CA LYS A 263 15.20 -8.91 4.65
C LYS A 263 15.56 -8.19 3.35
N LEU A 264 14.58 -7.80 2.54
CA LEU A 264 14.80 -7.09 1.27
C LEU A 264 15.50 -5.74 1.47
N ASN A 265 15.05 -4.94 2.43
CA ASN A 265 15.64 -3.64 2.73
C ASN A 265 17.05 -3.76 3.31
N ARG A 266 17.37 -4.81 4.10
CA ARG A 266 18.75 -5.12 4.52
C ARG A 266 19.61 -5.53 3.32
N LEU A 267 19.09 -6.38 2.44
CA LEU A 267 19.82 -6.89 1.28
C LEU A 267 20.24 -5.75 0.33
N TYR A 268 19.38 -4.74 0.16
CA TYR A 268 19.61 -3.59 -0.73
C TYR A 268 19.99 -2.29 -0.01
N ASN A 269 20.24 -2.34 1.30
CA ASN A 269 20.61 -1.18 2.14
C ASN A 269 19.63 0.01 2.01
N CYS A 270 18.33 -0.27 2.00
CA CYS A 270 17.30 0.75 1.82
C CYS A 270 17.20 1.68 3.03
N THR A 271 17.24 3.00 2.78
CA THR A 271 17.06 4.05 3.82
C THR A 271 15.85 4.93 3.57
N SER A 272 15.23 4.83 2.39
CA SER A 272 14.01 5.55 2.01
C SER A 272 13.31 4.79 0.89
N SER A 273 12.06 5.11 0.62
CA SER A 273 11.33 4.62 -0.55
C SER A 273 11.00 5.77 -1.51
N LEU A 274 10.50 5.44 -2.70
CA LEU A 274 10.13 6.44 -3.71
C LEU A 274 8.83 7.17 -3.32
N SER A 275 7.84 6.43 -2.81
CA SER A 275 6.49 6.95 -2.62
C SER A 275 6.11 7.24 -1.16
N PHE A 276 6.84 6.77 -0.15
CA PHE A 276 6.53 7.14 1.24
C PHE A 276 6.97 8.57 1.54
N MET A 277 6.10 9.37 2.15
CA MET A 277 6.45 10.73 2.60
C MET A 277 6.40 10.87 4.13
N ASP A 278 5.26 10.51 4.73
CA ASP A 278 5.05 10.66 6.16
C ASP A 278 3.95 9.75 6.70
N SER A 279 4.07 9.40 7.99
CA SER A 279 3.02 8.77 8.78
C SER A 279 3.04 9.38 10.19
N CYS A 280 1.87 9.76 10.70
CA CYS A 280 1.72 10.39 11.99
C CYS A 280 0.45 9.95 12.70
N ASN A 281 0.64 9.21 13.79
CA ASN A 281 -0.38 8.68 14.70
C ASN A 281 -0.32 9.35 16.09
N PHE A 282 0.43 10.45 16.22
CA PHE A 282 0.55 11.26 17.43
C PHE A 282 1.00 10.55 18.73
N GLU A 283 1.50 9.33 18.67
CA GLU A 283 1.93 8.56 19.86
C GLU A 283 3.12 9.20 20.62
N LEU A 284 3.91 10.05 19.95
CA LEU A 284 5.02 10.78 20.54
C LEU A 284 4.69 12.26 20.76
N GLU A 285 5.23 12.85 21.84
CA GLU A 285 5.00 14.26 22.23
C GLU A 285 5.48 15.26 21.17
N ASN A 286 6.45 14.89 20.35
CA ASN A 286 6.94 15.74 19.25
C ASN A 286 5.98 15.80 18.06
N VAL A 287 4.86 15.05 18.08
CA VAL A 287 3.79 15.05 17.07
C VAL A 287 4.33 14.99 15.64
N CYS A 288 5.33 14.14 15.41
CA CYS A 288 5.96 13.95 14.09
C CYS A 288 6.61 15.22 13.48
N GLY A 289 6.84 16.24 14.32
CA GLY A 289 7.32 17.55 13.91
C GLY A 289 6.24 18.46 13.33
N MET A 290 4.96 18.15 13.52
CA MET A 290 3.86 19.06 13.21
C MET A 290 3.91 20.30 14.11
N ILE A 291 3.49 21.44 13.58
CA ILE A 291 3.48 22.74 14.28
C ILE A 291 2.08 23.33 14.27
N GLN A 292 1.76 24.16 15.26
CA GLN A 292 0.57 25.01 15.21
C GLN A 292 0.83 26.20 14.28
N GLY A 293 -0.22 26.65 13.59
CA GLY A 293 -0.21 27.92 12.88
C GLY A 293 -0.05 29.10 13.84
N SER A 294 0.25 30.28 13.29
CA SER A 294 0.30 31.52 14.06
C SER A 294 -0.73 32.51 13.53
N GLY A 295 -1.47 33.18 14.43
CA GLY A 295 -2.42 34.24 14.06
C GLY A 295 -3.87 33.78 13.88
N ASP A 296 -4.16 32.55 14.30
CA ASP A 296 -5.48 31.95 14.44
C ASP A 296 -6.01 32.06 15.89
N ALA A 297 -7.28 31.68 16.08
CA ALA A 297 -8.01 31.98 17.31
C ALA A 297 -7.87 30.90 18.38
N ALA A 298 -7.41 29.70 18.01
CA ALA A 298 -7.20 28.56 18.88
C ALA A 298 -6.14 27.61 18.30
N ASP A 299 -5.63 26.70 19.13
CA ASP A 299 -4.65 25.68 18.76
C ASP A 299 -5.26 24.28 18.82
N TRP A 300 -4.75 23.35 18.00
CA TRP A 300 -5.03 21.93 18.15
C TRP A 300 -4.34 21.38 19.40
N GLN A 301 -5.01 20.52 20.15
CA GLN A 301 -4.48 19.93 21.38
C GLN A 301 -4.23 18.44 21.19
N ARG A 302 -3.04 17.96 21.58
CA ARG A 302 -2.75 16.53 21.65
C ARG A 302 -3.41 15.97 22.91
N VAL A 303 -4.40 15.11 22.74
CA VAL A 303 -5.18 14.55 23.85
C VAL A 303 -5.38 13.05 23.66
N SER A 304 -5.67 12.33 24.75
CA SER A 304 -6.01 10.90 24.69
C SER A 304 -7.52 10.66 24.70
N ARG A 305 -8.32 11.71 24.95
CA ARG A 305 -9.79 11.70 25.00
C ARG A 305 -10.32 13.12 24.82
N ALA A 306 -11.53 13.27 24.28
CA ALA A 306 -12.18 14.57 24.10
C ALA A 306 -13.65 14.59 24.58
N SER A 307 -14.13 15.77 24.98
CA SER A 307 -15.53 15.97 25.38
C SER A 307 -16.47 15.74 24.18
N GLY A 308 -17.56 15.00 24.39
CA GLY A 308 -18.45 14.59 23.30
C GLY A 308 -17.88 13.48 22.39
N GLY A 309 -16.67 13.00 22.69
CA GLY A 309 -15.94 12.00 21.92
C GLY A 309 -14.81 12.59 21.06
N PRO A 310 -13.89 11.75 20.57
CA PRO A 310 -13.85 10.30 20.83
C PRO A 310 -13.29 9.98 22.23
N GLU A 311 -13.70 8.83 22.78
CA GLU A 311 -13.24 8.34 24.10
C GLU A 311 -11.79 7.82 24.06
N THR A 312 -11.35 7.40 22.87
CA THR A 312 -10.03 6.84 22.56
C THR A 312 -9.51 7.41 21.23
N ASP A 313 -8.22 7.24 20.98
CA ASP A 313 -7.61 7.43 19.66
C ASP A 313 -8.14 6.42 18.63
N HIS A 314 -7.84 6.66 17.35
CA HIS A 314 -8.09 5.68 16.29
C HIS A 314 -6.95 4.66 16.22
N SER A 315 -5.71 5.08 16.46
CA SER A 315 -4.51 4.26 16.26
C SER A 315 -4.59 2.90 16.95
N ASN A 316 -4.95 2.90 18.24
CA ASN A 316 -5.03 1.71 19.09
C ASN A 316 -6.47 1.33 19.46
N MET A 317 -7.48 2.17 19.16
CA MET A 317 -8.88 1.99 19.57
C MET A 317 -9.04 1.69 21.07
N GLY A 318 -8.17 2.27 21.91
CA GLY A 318 -8.18 2.03 23.36
C GLY A 318 -7.81 0.60 23.80
N GLN A 319 -7.22 -0.22 22.93
CA GLN A 319 -6.73 -1.57 23.30
C GLN A 319 -5.69 -1.54 24.44
N CYS A 320 -4.96 -0.43 24.56
CA CYS A 320 -3.99 -0.22 25.64
C CYS A 320 -4.42 0.99 26.49
N GLU A 321 -4.85 0.73 27.73
CA GLU A 321 -5.35 1.75 28.66
C GLU A 321 -4.25 2.78 29.00
N GLY A 322 -4.54 4.07 28.78
CA GLY A 322 -3.59 5.17 29.06
C GLY A 322 -2.55 5.43 27.96
N SER A 323 -2.65 4.74 26.82
CA SER A 323 -1.91 5.02 25.58
C SER A 323 -2.88 5.35 24.45
N GLY A 324 -2.37 5.92 23.35
CA GLY A 324 -3.21 6.44 22.28
C GLY A 324 -3.41 7.95 22.39
N PHE A 325 -3.04 8.67 21.33
CA PHE A 325 -3.23 10.12 21.26
C PHE A 325 -3.71 10.55 19.89
N PHE A 326 -4.46 11.64 19.86
CA PHE A 326 -4.91 12.29 18.64
C PHE A 326 -4.86 13.81 18.80
N MET A 327 -4.98 14.54 17.69
CA MET A 327 -5.07 15.99 17.73
C MET A 327 -6.53 16.42 17.72
N HIS A 328 -6.92 17.29 18.65
CA HIS A 328 -8.29 17.76 18.83
C HIS A 328 -8.38 19.29 18.75
N PHE A 329 -9.30 19.78 17.92
CA PHE A 329 -9.73 21.17 17.89
C PHE A 329 -11.07 21.29 18.63
N ASP A 330 -11.05 21.85 19.85
CA ASP A 330 -12.23 22.08 20.67
C ASP A 330 -13.04 23.28 20.16
N SER A 331 -14.02 22.99 19.31
CA SER A 331 -14.88 23.98 18.69
C SER A 331 -15.92 24.55 19.68
N SER A 332 -16.20 23.85 20.78
CA SER A 332 -17.15 24.29 21.81
C SER A 332 -16.63 25.49 22.63
N SER A 333 -15.31 25.65 22.71
CA SER A 333 -14.64 26.69 23.51
C SER A 333 -14.36 27.99 22.76
N VAL A 334 -14.69 28.06 21.46
CA VAL A 334 -14.34 29.18 20.57
C VAL A 334 -15.55 29.83 19.90
N ASN A 335 -15.35 31.07 19.41
CA ASN A 335 -16.40 31.81 18.71
C ASN A 335 -16.68 31.23 17.31
N VAL A 336 -17.90 31.42 16.82
CA VAL A 336 -18.27 31.08 15.43
C VAL A 336 -17.30 31.73 14.44
N GLY A 337 -16.79 30.95 13.49
CA GLY A 337 -15.80 31.38 12.50
C GLY A 337 -14.35 31.37 12.98
N ALA A 338 -14.08 31.06 14.25
CA ALA A 338 -12.72 30.82 14.75
C ALA A 338 -12.09 29.62 14.03
N THR A 339 -10.77 29.70 13.83
CA THR A 339 -9.98 28.65 13.20
C THR A 339 -8.82 28.21 14.09
N ALA A 340 -8.34 26.99 13.85
CA ALA A 340 -7.11 26.44 14.40
C ALA A 340 -6.35 25.68 13.31
N ARG A 341 -5.05 25.94 13.16
CA ARG A 341 -4.21 25.37 12.11
C ARG A 341 -3.15 24.44 12.67
N LEU A 342 -3.09 23.24 12.14
CA LEU A 342 -2.02 22.28 12.36
C LEU A 342 -1.27 22.08 11.04
N GLU A 343 0.05 22.24 11.03
CA GLU A 343 0.88 22.12 9.84
C GLU A 343 1.88 21.00 9.98
N SER A 344 2.04 20.21 8.93
CA SER A 344 3.14 19.24 8.81
C SER A 344 4.51 19.93 8.86
N ARG A 345 5.55 19.12 9.12
CA ARG A 345 6.93 19.51 8.80
C ARG A 345 7.09 19.79 7.31
N THR A 346 8.23 20.32 6.92
CA THR A 346 8.53 20.52 5.50
C THR A 346 8.77 19.17 4.79
N LEU A 347 8.04 18.95 3.70
CA LEU A 347 8.00 17.70 2.93
C LEU A 347 8.62 17.91 1.54
N TYR A 348 9.30 16.88 1.03
CA TYR A 348 10.09 16.93 -0.20
C TYR A 348 9.56 15.91 -1.21
N PRO A 349 8.65 16.29 -2.12
CA PRO A 349 8.12 15.38 -3.12
C PRO A 349 9.19 14.98 -4.13
N LYS A 350 9.18 13.70 -4.51
CA LYS A 350 10.00 13.06 -5.54
C LYS A 350 9.17 12.80 -6.81
N ARG A 351 7.85 12.75 -6.69
CA ARG A 351 6.88 12.63 -7.79
C ARG A 351 6.03 13.91 -7.88
N GLY A 352 5.08 13.92 -8.81
CA GLY A 352 4.21 15.07 -9.08
C GLY A 352 2.78 14.94 -8.53
N PHE A 353 2.50 13.90 -7.75
CA PHE A 353 1.17 13.59 -7.23
C PHE A 353 1.29 12.88 -5.89
N GLN A 354 0.33 13.12 -5.01
CA GLN A 354 0.27 12.54 -3.69
C GLN A 354 -1.16 12.21 -3.29
N CYS A 355 -1.28 11.29 -2.34
CA CYS A 355 -2.50 10.99 -1.64
C CYS A 355 -2.30 11.23 -0.15
N LEU A 356 -2.97 12.24 0.37
CA LEU A 356 -3.09 12.48 1.80
C LEU A 356 -4.30 11.68 2.31
N GLN A 357 -4.13 10.96 3.40
CA GLN A 357 -5.22 10.28 4.08
C GLN A 357 -5.13 10.45 5.59
N PHE A 358 -6.27 10.42 6.26
CA PHE A 358 -6.36 10.56 7.72
C PHE A 358 -7.73 10.13 8.20
N PHE A 359 -7.83 9.79 9.49
CA PHE A 359 -9.10 9.55 10.17
C PHE A 359 -9.56 10.83 10.86
N LEU A 360 -10.85 11.14 10.73
CA LEU A 360 -11.49 12.32 11.29
C LEU A 360 -12.71 11.92 12.11
N TYR A 361 -12.84 12.47 13.32
CA TYR A 361 -14.01 12.30 14.18
C TYR A 361 -14.63 13.67 14.48
N ASN A 362 -15.95 13.78 14.36
CA ASN A 362 -16.69 14.98 14.72
C ASN A 362 -17.56 14.73 15.97
N SER A 363 -17.29 15.46 17.05
CA SER A 363 -18.14 15.58 18.25
C SER A 363 -18.78 16.97 18.39
N GLY A 364 -18.49 17.86 17.45
CA GLY A 364 -19.00 19.22 17.40
C GLY A 364 -20.31 19.34 16.62
N SER A 365 -20.43 20.43 15.87
CA SER A 365 -21.59 20.68 15.01
C SER A 365 -21.38 20.09 13.60
N GLU A 366 -22.46 19.74 12.90
CA GLU A 366 -22.40 19.41 11.47
C GLU A 366 -21.94 20.60 10.59
N ASP A 367 -22.09 21.83 11.11
CA ASP A 367 -21.60 23.06 10.47
C ASP A 367 -20.08 23.26 10.63
N ASP A 368 -19.43 22.52 11.54
CA ASP A 368 -17.97 22.60 11.70
C ASP A 368 -17.30 21.94 10.48
N GLN A 369 -16.19 22.51 10.01
CA GLN A 369 -15.53 22.08 8.78
C GLN A 369 -14.03 21.94 8.98
N LEU A 370 -13.41 21.07 8.18
CA LEU A 370 -11.96 20.94 8.07
C LEU A 370 -11.51 21.36 6.68
N ASN A 371 -10.68 22.40 6.61
CA ASN A 371 -10.08 22.87 5.36
C ASN A 371 -8.66 22.33 5.25
N ILE A 372 -8.31 21.76 4.10
CA ILE A 372 -6.95 21.30 3.81
C ILE A 372 -6.31 22.29 2.84
N TYR A 373 -5.17 22.84 3.25
CA TYR A 373 -4.34 23.69 2.41
C TYR A 373 -2.98 23.04 2.15
N VAL A 374 -2.35 23.45 1.05
CA VAL A 374 -0.95 23.20 0.75
C VAL A 374 -0.21 24.54 0.79
N ARG A 375 0.85 24.62 1.62
CA ARG A 375 1.82 25.72 1.55
C ARG A 375 3.06 25.27 0.78
N GLU A 376 3.18 25.70 -0.47
CA GLU A 376 4.28 25.34 -1.36
C GLU A 376 5.38 26.41 -1.35
N TYR A 377 6.65 26.00 -1.35
CA TYR A 377 7.82 26.89 -1.28
C TYR A 377 8.63 26.85 -2.59
N PRO A 378 8.21 27.59 -3.64
CA PRO A 378 8.97 27.68 -4.88
C PRO A 378 10.25 28.52 -4.70
N ALA A 379 11.22 28.32 -5.58
CA ALA A 379 12.48 29.07 -5.57
C ALA A 379 12.22 30.59 -5.61
N GLY A 380 12.67 31.31 -4.59
CA GLY A 380 12.51 32.76 -4.45
C GLY A 380 11.33 33.23 -3.59
N ASN A 381 10.44 32.34 -3.16
CA ASN A 381 9.39 32.65 -2.18
C ASN A 381 9.67 31.93 -0.86
N VAL A 382 10.26 32.65 0.10
CA VAL A 382 10.64 32.11 1.41
C VAL A 382 9.41 31.92 2.32
N ASP A 383 8.36 32.73 2.13
CA ASP A 383 7.15 32.69 2.95
C ASP A 383 6.16 31.59 2.47
N GLY A 384 6.35 31.10 1.25
CA GLY A 384 5.52 30.08 0.60
C GLY A 384 4.21 30.64 0.03
N SER A 385 3.55 29.84 -0.79
CA SER A 385 2.22 30.12 -1.35
C SER A 385 1.22 29.15 -0.75
N LEU A 386 0.18 29.67 -0.08
CA LEU A 386 -0.87 28.86 0.54
C LEU A 386 -2.07 28.73 -0.41
N THR A 387 -2.44 27.50 -0.73
CA THR A 387 -3.56 27.17 -1.62
C THR A 387 -4.52 26.22 -0.92
N LEU A 388 -5.81 26.55 -0.92
CA LEU A 388 -6.87 25.64 -0.46
C LEU A 388 -7.01 24.50 -1.48
N VAL A 389 -6.92 23.26 -1.02
CA VAL A 389 -7.03 22.07 -1.89
C VAL A 389 -8.31 21.27 -1.63
N GLU A 390 -8.85 21.30 -0.41
CA GLU A 390 -10.08 20.56 -0.07
C GLU A 390 -10.86 21.26 1.05
N GLU A 391 -12.19 21.20 0.99
CA GLU A 391 -13.10 21.64 2.06
C GLU A 391 -13.99 20.48 2.50
N LEU A 392 -13.76 19.95 3.69
CA LEU A 392 -14.59 18.90 4.27
C LEU A 392 -15.68 19.53 5.15
N LYS A 393 -16.93 19.44 4.69
CA LYS A 393 -18.15 19.97 5.33
C LYS A 393 -19.10 18.82 5.64
N GLU A 394 -20.10 19.06 6.50
CA GLU A 394 -21.14 18.08 6.84
C GLU A 394 -20.54 16.75 7.34
N ILE A 395 -19.48 16.84 8.14
CA ILE A 395 -18.74 15.67 8.64
C ILE A 395 -19.63 14.88 9.60
N PRO A 396 -19.92 13.59 9.32
CA PRO A 396 -20.77 12.77 10.18
C PRO A 396 -20.29 12.76 11.63
N VAL A 397 -21.21 12.99 12.57
CA VAL A 397 -20.90 13.01 13.99
C VAL A 397 -20.81 11.60 14.59
N GLY A 398 -19.97 11.43 15.60
CA GLY A 398 -20.00 10.25 16.47
C GLY A 398 -19.28 9.00 15.94
N SER A 399 -18.45 9.09 14.89
CA SER A 399 -17.63 7.98 14.41
C SER A 399 -16.35 8.46 13.73
N TRP A 400 -15.31 7.63 13.74
CA TRP A 400 -14.11 7.85 12.94
C TRP A 400 -14.43 7.65 11.46
N GLN A 401 -13.98 8.57 10.61
CA GLN A 401 -14.23 8.56 9.17
C GLN A 401 -12.91 8.69 8.42
N LEU A 402 -12.67 7.80 7.47
CA LEU A 402 -11.47 7.83 6.64
C LEU A 402 -11.65 8.80 5.46
N TYR A 403 -10.77 9.79 5.36
CA TYR A 403 -10.74 10.73 4.25
C TYR A 403 -9.48 10.53 3.39
N HIS A 404 -9.62 10.78 2.09
CA HIS A 404 -8.51 10.85 1.14
C HIS A 404 -8.58 12.17 0.39
N VAL A 405 -7.44 12.84 0.24
CA VAL A 405 -7.31 14.12 -0.46
C VAL A 405 -6.20 13.99 -1.50
N THR A 406 -6.55 14.21 -2.77
CA THR A 406 -5.59 14.15 -3.88
C THR A 406 -4.80 15.44 -3.94
N LEU A 407 -3.47 15.35 -3.93
CA LEU A 407 -2.57 16.49 -4.04
C LEU A 407 -1.72 16.35 -5.31
N ASN A 408 -1.35 17.48 -5.92
CA ASN A 408 -0.48 17.54 -7.10
C ASN A 408 0.61 18.58 -6.87
N VAL A 409 1.52 18.31 -5.94
CA VAL A 409 2.54 19.26 -5.49
C VAL A 409 3.91 18.82 -5.98
N ALA A 410 4.66 19.74 -6.59
CA ALA A 410 5.95 19.43 -7.21
C ALA A 410 7.14 20.05 -6.48
N ASN A 411 6.94 21.18 -5.77
CA ASN A 411 7.99 21.77 -4.94
C ASN A 411 7.84 21.33 -3.47
N THR A 412 8.86 21.61 -2.69
CA THR A 412 8.82 21.44 -1.23
C THR A 412 7.59 22.13 -0.63
N PHE A 413 6.88 21.45 0.27
CA PHE A 413 5.61 21.96 0.79
C PHE A 413 5.33 21.55 2.24
N ARG A 414 4.24 22.10 2.79
CA ARG A 414 3.56 21.62 4.00
C ARG A 414 2.09 21.40 3.70
N VAL A 415 1.53 20.32 4.23
CA VAL A 415 0.08 20.18 4.44
C VAL A 415 -0.32 21.00 5.65
N VAL A 416 -1.43 21.74 5.55
CA VAL A 416 -2.01 22.57 6.61
C VAL A 416 -3.47 22.16 6.81
N PHE A 417 -3.78 21.69 8.01
CA PHE A 417 -5.10 21.29 8.47
C PHE A 417 -5.72 22.45 9.25
N GLU A 418 -6.76 23.07 8.74
CA GLU A 418 -7.46 24.17 9.40
C GLU A 418 -8.86 23.72 9.85
N GLY A 419 -9.03 23.49 11.15
CA GLY A 419 -10.35 23.30 11.75
C GLY A 419 -11.06 24.65 11.86
N ARG A 420 -12.34 24.71 11.48
CA ARG A 420 -13.14 25.94 11.52
C ARG A 420 -14.47 25.72 12.20
N ARG A 421 -14.77 26.58 13.17
CA ARG A 421 -16.03 26.60 13.91
C ARG A 421 -17.20 27.09 13.05
N GLY A 422 -18.21 26.25 12.88
CA GLY A 422 -19.48 26.53 12.20
C GLY A 422 -20.47 27.36 13.03
N SER A 423 -21.68 27.55 12.49
CA SER A 423 -22.75 28.33 13.13
C SER A 423 -23.57 27.57 14.17
N GLY A 424 -23.78 26.26 13.96
CA GLY A 424 -24.60 25.41 14.82
C GLY A 424 -23.98 25.21 16.20
N ALA A 425 -24.76 24.79 17.20
CA ALA A 425 -24.22 24.56 18.54
C ALA A 425 -23.22 23.38 18.54
N SER A 426 -22.09 23.54 19.24
CA SER A 426 -21.07 22.49 19.38
C SER A 426 -20.89 22.15 20.86
N LEU A 427 -20.76 20.85 21.16
CA LEU A 427 -20.49 20.29 22.50
C LEU A 427 -19.11 19.63 22.60
N GLY A 428 -18.33 19.65 21.51
CA GLY A 428 -17.03 19.02 21.38
C GLY A 428 -16.23 19.69 20.27
N GLY A 429 -15.79 18.93 19.28
CA GLY A 429 -15.00 19.49 18.19
C GLY A 429 -14.59 18.49 17.11
N LEU A 430 -13.48 18.78 16.44
CA LEU A 430 -12.92 17.94 15.38
C LEU A 430 -11.65 17.24 15.88
N SER A 431 -11.53 15.94 15.65
CA SER A 431 -10.37 15.14 16.05
C SER A 431 -9.75 14.44 14.84
N ILE A 432 -8.44 14.54 14.67
CA ILE A 432 -7.71 13.93 13.55
C ILE A 432 -6.65 12.96 14.09
N ASP A 433 -6.53 11.82 13.43
CA ASP A 433 -5.57 10.76 13.77
C ASP A 433 -5.11 9.97 12.52
N ASP A 434 -4.07 9.15 12.67
CA ASP A 434 -3.56 8.23 11.63
C ASP A 434 -3.31 8.89 10.26
N ILE A 435 -2.67 10.06 10.28
CA ILE A 435 -2.35 10.82 9.08
C ILE A 435 -1.25 10.10 8.30
N ASN A 436 -1.53 9.71 7.07
CA ASN A 436 -0.55 9.12 6.17
C ASN A 436 -0.48 9.93 4.87
N LEU A 437 0.74 10.15 4.38
CA LEU A 437 1.00 10.83 3.13
C LEU A 437 1.95 9.99 2.29
N SER A 438 1.53 9.70 1.06
CA SER A 438 2.32 8.98 0.08
C SER A 438 2.19 9.58 -1.31
N GLU A 439 3.22 9.46 -2.12
CA GLU A 439 3.22 9.84 -3.54
C GLU A 439 2.57 8.75 -4.39
N THR A 440 1.31 8.45 -4.06
CA THR A 440 0.45 7.47 -4.72
C THR A 440 -0.83 8.15 -5.20
N ARG A 441 -1.62 7.46 -6.03
CA ARG A 441 -2.97 7.93 -6.39
C ARG A 441 -3.94 7.59 -5.27
N CYS A 442 -4.85 8.51 -4.96
CA CYS A 442 -5.96 8.21 -4.05
C CYS A 442 -6.96 7.24 -4.71
N PRO A 443 -7.64 6.41 -3.91
CA PRO A 443 -8.77 5.64 -4.41
C PRO A 443 -9.86 6.57 -4.95
N HIS A 444 -10.53 6.17 -6.02
CA HIS A 444 -11.60 6.97 -6.62
C HIS A 444 -12.85 7.03 -5.74
N ASN A 445 -13.17 5.91 -5.08
CA ASN A 445 -14.33 5.80 -4.20
C ASN A 445 -13.96 4.95 -2.98
N ILE A 446 -14.70 5.13 -1.89
CA ILE A 446 -14.51 4.41 -0.63
C ILE A 446 -15.88 3.88 -0.23
N TRP A 447 -15.96 2.58 0.02
CA TRP A 447 -17.13 1.98 0.62
C TRP A 447 -16.84 1.70 2.10
N HIS A 448 -17.45 2.51 2.97
CA HIS A 448 -17.43 2.33 4.42
C HIS A 448 -18.61 1.45 4.84
N ILE A 449 -18.31 0.34 5.52
CA ILE A 449 -19.31 -0.58 6.09
C ILE A 449 -19.18 -0.52 7.61
N ARG A 450 -20.22 -0.02 8.27
CA ARG A 450 -20.31 0.05 9.73
C ARG A 450 -20.93 -1.20 10.32
N ASN A 451 -20.60 -1.51 11.57
CA ASN A 451 -21.08 -2.68 12.31
C ASN A 451 -20.82 -3.97 11.53
N PHE A 452 -19.62 -4.12 10.97
CA PHE A 452 -19.28 -5.11 9.96
C PHE A 452 -19.35 -6.55 10.49
N THR A 453 -18.96 -6.76 11.75
CA THR A 453 -18.83 -8.09 12.36
C THR A 453 -20.14 -8.88 12.34
N GLN A 454 -21.29 -8.21 12.40
CA GLN A 454 -22.61 -8.86 12.39
C GLN A 454 -22.93 -9.61 11.08
N PHE A 455 -22.23 -9.27 9.99
CA PHE A 455 -22.48 -9.83 8.67
C PHE A 455 -21.65 -11.09 8.37
N ILE A 456 -20.60 -11.36 9.14
CA ILE A 456 -19.66 -12.47 8.89
C ILE A 456 -20.34 -13.81 9.17
N GLY A 457 -20.46 -14.66 8.14
CA GLY A 457 -21.12 -15.96 8.23
C GLY A 457 -22.62 -15.87 8.52
N SER A 458 -23.23 -14.72 8.24
CA SER A 458 -24.63 -14.43 8.52
C SER A 458 -25.49 -14.60 7.26
N PRO A 459 -26.74 -15.07 7.36
CA PRO A 459 -27.68 -15.07 6.23
C PRO A 459 -27.99 -13.68 5.67
N ASN A 460 -27.65 -12.62 6.41
CA ASN A 460 -27.76 -11.23 5.96
C ASN A 460 -26.42 -10.69 5.42
N GLY A 461 -25.45 -11.57 5.15
CA GLY A 461 -24.09 -11.25 4.72
C GLY A 461 -23.94 -10.82 3.27
N SER A 462 -25.05 -10.77 2.50
CA SER A 462 -25.07 -10.23 1.14
C SER A 462 -25.16 -8.70 1.14
N LEU A 463 -24.01 -8.04 1.00
CA LEU A 463 -23.92 -6.57 1.03
C LEU A 463 -23.68 -5.99 -0.36
N TYR A 464 -24.45 -4.96 -0.72
CA TYR A 464 -24.24 -4.18 -1.94
C TYR A 464 -23.82 -2.77 -1.58
N SER A 465 -22.78 -2.27 -2.25
CA SER A 465 -22.32 -0.90 -2.08
C SER A 465 -23.36 0.13 -2.57
N PRO A 466 -23.25 1.40 -2.16
CA PRO A 466 -23.85 2.50 -2.91
C PRO A 466 -23.40 2.49 -4.38
N PRO A 467 -24.17 3.11 -5.30
CA PRO A 467 -23.74 3.27 -6.68
C PRO A 467 -22.61 4.29 -6.78
N PHE A 468 -21.62 4.00 -7.62
CA PHE A 468 -20.49 4.88 -7.89
C PHE A 468 -20.35 5.14 -9.39
N TYR A 469 -19.63 6.19 -9.75
CA TYR A 469 -19.25 6.48 -11.15
C TYR A 469 -17.72 6.40 -11.30
N SER A 470 -17.28 5.71 -12.34
CA SER A 470 -15.88 5.71 -12.77
C SER A 470 -15.51 7.04 -13.44
N PRO A 471 -14.21 7.39 -13.57
CA PRO A 471 -13.78 8.60 -14.28
C PRO A 471 -14.23 8.67 -15.74
N LYS A 472 -14.43 7.52 -16.41
CA LYS A 472 -14.99 7.44 -17.76
C LYS A 472 -16.52 7.59 -17.81
N GLY A 473 -17.19 7.61 -16.66
CA GLY A 473 -18.62 7.84 -16.54
C GLY A 473 -19.47 6.56 -16.44
N TYR A 474 -18.88 5.36 -16.46
CA TYR A 474 -19.61 4.11 -16.20
C TYR A 474 -20.08 4.05 -14.73
N ALA A 475 -21.35 3.76 -14.52
CA ALA A 475 -21.89 3.49 -13.20
C ALA A 475 -21.60 2.04 -12.80
N TYR A 476 -21.23 1.85 -11.53
CA TYR A 476 -20.91 0.52 -11.00
C TYR A 476 -21.33 0.36 -9.53
N GLN A 477 -21.36 -0.89 -9.10
CA GLN A 477 -21.67 -1.31 -7.73
C GLN A 477 -20.81 -2.52 -7.35
N ILE A 478 -20.45 -2.62 -6.07
CA ILE A 478 -19.71 -3.76 -5.53
C ILE A 478 -20.66 -4.63 -4.72
N TYR A 479 -20.54 -5.95 -4.92
CA TYR A 479 -21.22 -6.97 -4.12
C TYR A 479 -20.17 -7.67 -3.25
N LEU A 480 -20.41 -7.70 -1.94
CA LEU A 480 -19.61 -8.44 -0.97
C LEU A 480 -20.48 -9.57 -0.40
N ASN A 481 -20.01 -10.81 -0.55
CA ASN A 481 -20.69 -11.99 -0.03
C ASN A 481 -19.98 -12.47 1.25
N LEU A 482 -20.68 -12.37 2.37
CA LEU A 482 -20.26 -12.84 3.70
C LEU A 482 -21.15 -13.98 4.21
N GLU A 483 -21.90 -14.66 3.33
CA GLU A 483 -22.79 -15.77 3.71
C GLU A 483 -22.08 -17.13 3.75
N SER A 484 -20.97 -17.26 3.00
CA SER A 484 -20.13 -18.46 3.02
C SER A 484 -19.61 -18.75 4.43
N THR A 485 -19.19 -19.98 4.69
CA THR A 485 -18.69 -20.41 6.02
C THR A 485 -17.21 -20.08 6.24
N THR A 486 -16.43 -19.92 5.18
CA THR A 486 -14.96 -19.79 5.26
C THR A 486 -14.40 -18.55 4.59
N ASN A 487 -15.01 -18.12 3.48
CA ASN A 487 -14.42 -17.13 2.58
C ASN A 487 -15.36 -15.96 2.33
N VAL A 488 -14.79 -14.77 2.19
CA VAL A 488 -15.47 -13.60 1.66
C VAL A 488 -15.42 -13.64 0.14
N GLY A 489 -16.55 -13.44 -0.53
CA GLY A 489 -16.59 -13.18 -1.97
C GLY A 489 -16.70 -11.68 -2.27
N ILE A 490 -16.10 -11.20 -3.36
CA ILE A 490 -16.25 -9.82 -3.82
C ILE A 490 -16.42 -9.78 -5.34
N TYR A 491 -17.41 -9.01 -5.82
CA TYR A 491 -17.78 -8.94 -7.22
C TYR A 491 -18.06 -7.51 -7.67
N PHE A 492 -17.53 -7.15 -8.83
CA PHE A 492 -17.79 -5.88 -9.50
C PHE A 492 -18.97 -6.03 -10.47
N HIS A 493 -19.92 -5.10 -10.41
CA HIS A 493 -21.05 -5.02 -11.33
C HIS A 493 -21.07 -3.66 -12.04
N LEU A 494 -21.24 -3.66 -13.36
CA LEU A 494 -21.75 -2.48 -14.05
C LEU A 494 -23.26 -2.34 -13.79
N ILE A 495 -23.72 -1.12 -13.58
CA ILE A 495 -25.14 -0.83 -13.35
C ILE A 495 -25.62 0.22 -14.34
N SER A 496 -26.93 0.31 -14.56
CA SER A 496 -27.50 1.34 -15.44
C SER A 496 -27.22 2.73 -14.85
N GLY A 497 -26.53 3.57 -15.61
CA GLY A 497 -26.14 4.93 -15.22
C GLY A 497 -26.74 6.00 -16.11
N ALA A 498 -26.67 7.26 -15.65
CA ALA A 498 -27.16 8.42 -16.39
C ALA A 498 -26.39 8.67 -17.70
N ASN A 499 -25.14 8.19 -17.79
CA ASN A 499 -24.25 8.44 -18.92
C ASN A 499 -24.33 7.34 -19.99
N ASP A 500 -25.05 6.24 -19.76
CA ASP A 500 -24.98 5.01 -20.56
C ASP A 500 -25.23 5.20 -22.06
N ASP A 501 -26.06 6.17 -22.44
CA ASP A 501 -26.38 6.48 -23.85
C ASP A 501 -25.19 7.06 -24.63
N GLN A 502 -24.18 7.60 -23.92
CA GLN A 502 -22.99 8.23 -24.50
C GLN A 502 -21.73 7.37 -24.37
N LEU A 503 -21.80 6.28 -23.60
CA LEU A 503 -20.66 5.41 -23.33
C LEU A 503 -20.48 4.35 -24.42
N GLN A 504 -19.24 3.89 -24.57
CA GLN A 504 -18.92 2.76 -25.43
C GLN A 504 -19.40 1.45 -24.77
N TRP A 505 -20.02 0.57 -25.56
CA TRP A 505 -20.44 -0.75 -25.12
C TRP A 505 -20.05 -1.82 -26.16
N PRO A 506 -19.64 -3.03 -25.74
CA PRO A 506 -19.34 -3.46 -24.36
C PRO A 506 -18.23 -2.62 -23.71
N CYS A 507 -18.23 -2.52 -22.38
CA CYS A 507 -17.33 -1.65 -21.61
C CYS A 507 -15.85 -2.04 -21.83
N PRO A 508 -15.02 -1.22 -22.50
CA PRO A 508 -13.70 -1.65 -22.93
C PRO A 508 -12.62 -1.32 -21.90
N TRP A 509 -11.92 -2.35 -21.44
CA TRP A 509 -10.64 -2.28 -20.73
C TRP A 509 -10.61 -1.34 -19.53
N GLN A 510 -11.68 -1.32 -18.74
CA GLN A 510 -11.69 -0.66 -17.44
C GLN A 510 -11.21 -1.64 -16.39
N GLN A 511 -10.09 -1.35 -15.74
CA GLN A 511 -9.60 -2.14 -14.61
C GLN A 511 -10.23 -1.61 -13.33
N ALA A 512 -10.97 -2.46 -12.62
CA ALA A 512 -11.54 -2.21 -11.31
C ALA A 512 -10.70 -2.91 -10.24
N THR A 513 -10.05 -2.13 -9.39
CA THR A 513 -9.24 -2.58 -8.25
C THR A 513 -10.04 -2.37 -6.96
N MET A 514 -10.26 -3.46 -6.24
CA MET A 514 -11.00 -3.52 -4.99
C MET A 514 -10.02 -3.91 -3.87
N THR A 515 -9.87 -3.06 -2.87
CA THR A 515 -8.90 -3.25 -1.79
C THR A 515 -9.61 -3.24 -0.44
N PHE A 516 -9.59 -4.35 0.28
CA PHE A 516 -9.95 -4.39 1.70
C PHE A 516 -8.81 -3.77 2.49
N LEU A 517 -9.06 -2.62 3.11
CA LEU A 517 -8.03 -1.87 3.82
C LEU A 517 -7.67 -2.55 5.14
N ASP A 518 -6.39 -2.90 5.30
CA ASP A 518 -5.80 -3.09 6.63
C ASP A 518 -5.60 -1.71 7.26
N GLN A 519 -6.33 -1.39 8.32
CA GLN A 519 -6.43 -0.04 8.91
C GLN A 519 -5.30 0.26 9.88
N ASN A 520 -4.12 -0.30 9.63
CA ASN A 520 -2.94 -0.05 10.44
C ASN A 520 -2.59 1.46 10.43
N PRO A 521 -2.18 2.03 11.57
CA PRO A 521 -1.76 3.43 11.69
C PRO A 521 -0.70 3.86 10.68
N ASP A 522 0.23 2.97 10.34
CA ASP A 522 1.35 3.23 9.42
C ASP A 522 1.09 2.57 8.06
N ILE A 523 0.97 3.37 7.01
CA ILE A 523 0.76 2.89 5.64
C ILE A 523 1.83 1.90 5.17
N GLN A 524 3.06 1.97 5.71
CA GLN A 524 4.13 1.04 5.35
C GLN A 524 3.90 -0.38 5.91
N GLN A 525 3.14 -0.51 6.99
CA GLN A 525 2.86 -1.78 7.69
C GLN A 525 1.53 -2.41 7.30
N ARG A 526 0.76 -1.76 6.42
CA ARG A 526 -0.53 -2.29 5.94
C ARG A 526 -0.33 -3.47 5.02
N MET A 527 -1.02 -4.57 5.29
CA MET A 527 -1.13 -5.74 4.42
C MET A 527 -2.52 -5.83 3.79
N SER A 528 -3.00 -4.71 3.24
CA SER A 528 -4.35 -4.62 2.64
C SER A 528 -4.56 -5.67 1.55
N ASN A 529 -5.68 -6.38 1.60
CA ASN A 529 -6.03 -7.44 0.65
C ASN A 529 -6.64 -6.85 -0.62
N GLN A 530 -6.05 -7.14 -1.79
CA GLN A 530 -6.41 -6.46 -3.03
C GLN A 530 -6.63 -7.45 -4.18
N ARG A 531 -7.71 -7.22 -4.95
CA ARG A 531 -7.97 -7.91 -6.23
C ARG A 531 -8.35 -6.90 -7.30
N SER A 532 -7.96 -7.19 -8.53
CA SER A 532 -8.30 -6.39 -9.70
C SER A 532 -8.92 -7.27 -10.77
N ILE A 533 -9.94 -6.74 -11.45
CA ILE A 533 -10.53 -7.33 -12.66
C ILE A 533 -10.53 -6.29 -13.76
N THR A 534 -10.52 -6.72 -15.02
CA THR A 534 -10.61 -5.81 -16.17
C THR A 534 -11.78 -6.20 -17.07
N THR A 535 -12.55 -5.20 -17.51
CA THR A 535 -13.67 -5.43 -18.43
C THR A 535 -13.18 -5.74 -19.84
N ASP A 536 -13.15 -7.02 -20.22
CA ASP A 536 -12.84 -7.44 -21.59
C ASP A 536 -14.07 -7.27 -22.50
N PRO A 537 -14.07 -6.33 -23.45
CA PRO A 537 -15.23 -6.05 -24.28
C PRO A 537 -15.59 -7.22 -25.23
N PHE A 538 -14.72 -8.22 -25.39
CA PHE A 538 -14.95 -9.38 -26.24
C PHE A 538 -15.48 -10.59 -25.47
N MET A 539 -15.55 -10.51 -24.15
CA MET A 539 -15.99 -11.59 -23.30
C MET A 539 -17.50 -11.87 -23.43
N THR A 540 -17.86 -13.12 -23.72
CA THR A 540 -19.25 -13.55 -23.89
C THR A 540 -19.75 -14.40 -22.71
N THR A 541 -21.07 -14.39 -22.49
CA THR A 541 -21.79 -15.33 -21.63
C THR A 541 -22.16 -16.60 -22.41
N ASP A 542 -22.60 -17.65 -21.71
CA ASP A 542 -23.00 -18.92 -22.32
C ASP A 542 -24.20 -18.76 -23.28
N ASP A 543 -25.05 -17.75 -23.04
CA ASP A 543 -26.17 -17.38 -23.91
C ASP A 543 -25.75 -16.58 -25.17
N GLY A 544 -24.44 -16.33 -25.36
CA GLY A 544 -23.89 -15.62 -26.51
C GLY A 544 -23.94 -14.09 -26.45
N ASN A 545 -24.44 -13.51 -25.35
CA ASN A 545 -24.39 -12.06 -25.09
C ASN A 545 -22.99 -11.64 -24.63
N TYR A 546 -22.64 -10.36 -24.78
CA TYR A 546 -21.41 -9.83 -24.18
C TYR A 546 -21.60 -9.60 -22.68
N LEU A 547 -20.69 -10.10 -21.85
CA LEU A 547 -20.78 -10.02 -20.39
C LEU A 547 -20.76 -8.56 -19.90
N TRP A 548 -19.97 -7.71 -20.55
CA TRP A 548 -19.81 -6.30 -20.23
C TRP A 548 -20.63 -5.36 -21.14
N ASP A 549 -21.69 -5.85 -21.80
CA ASP A 549 -22.63 -4.99 -22.51
C ASP A 549 -23.46 -4.13 -21.54
N ARG A 550 -24.23 -3.20 -22.08
CA ARG A 550 -25.05 -2.26 -21.33
C ARG A 550 -25.99 -2.99 -20.35
N PRO A 551 -25.99 -2.66 -19.05
CA PRO A 551 -26.83 -3.34 -18.05
C PRO A 551 -28.33 -3.35 -18.37
N SER A 552 -28.85 -2.35 -19.06
CA SER A 552 -30.27 -2.33 -19.50
C SER A 552 -30.61 -3.39 -20.55
N ARG A 553 -29.61 -4.01 -21.20
CA ARG A 553 -29.77 -5.08 -22.20
C ARG A 553 -29.49 -6.46 -21.63
N VAL A 554 -28.43 -6.59 -20.84
CA VAL A 554 -27.92 -7.90 -20.37
C VAL A 554 -28.07 -8.12 -18.86
N GLY A 555 -28.46 -7.08 -18.12
CA GLY A 555 -28.58 -7.12 -16.66
C GLY A 555 -29.96 -7.50 -16.16
N GLN A 556 -30.07 -7.66 -14.84
CA GLN A 556 -31.31 -7.93 -14.13
C GLN A 556 -31.85 -6.64 -13.49
N VAL A 557 -33.19 -6.51 -13.42
CA VAL A 557 -33.84 -5.40 -12.73
C VAL A 557 -33.79 -5.63 -11.23
N VAL A 558 -33.26 -4.65 -10.52
CA VAL A 558 -33.08 -4.63 -9.06
C VAL A 558 -33.49 -3.26 -8.50
N VAL A 559 -33.56 -3.14 -7.17
CA VAL A 559 -34.10 -1.95 -6.51
C VAL A 559 -33.07 -1.39 -5.54
N PHE A 560 -32.80 -0.08 -5.61
CA PHE A 560 -31.97 0.63 -4.63
C PHE A 560 -32.68 0.72 -3.27
N PRO A 561 -31.95 0.98 -2.16
CA PRO A 561 -32.57 1.14 -0.84
C PRO A 561 -33.68 2.20 -0.76
N ASN A 562 -33.67 3.20 -1.65
CA ASN A 562 -34.70 4.24 -1.74
C ASN A 562 -35.94 3.84 -2.56
N GLY A 563 -36.00 2.61 -3.10
CA GLY A 563 -37.11 2.11 -3.91
C GLY A 563 -36.99 2.34 -5.42
N THR A 564 -35.91 2.97 -5.91
CA THR A 564 -35.71 3.22 -7.34
C THR A 564 -35.23 1.96 -8.05
N GLU A 565 -35.91 1.56 -9.13
CA GLU A 565 -35.50 0.44 -9.99
C GLU A 565 -34.29 0.83 -10.87
N TYR A 566 -33.38 -0.13 -11.06
CA TYR A 566 -32.23 -0.01 -11.95
C TYR A 566 -31.82 -1.38 -12.51
N SER A 567 -31.00 -1.41 -13.56
CA SER A 567 -30.48 -2.67 -14.11
C SER A 567 -29.05 -2.93 -13.61
N ARG A 568 -28.79 -4.12 -13.09
CA ARG A 568 -27.46 -4.59 -12.65
C ARG A 568 -26.94 -5.65 -13.62
N GLY A 569 -25.79 -5.40 -14.22
CA GLY A 569 -25.08 -6.37 -15.05
C GLY A 569 -24.56 -7.57 -14.24
N ARG A 570 -24.06 -8.60 -14.92
CA ARG A 570 -23.51 -9.79 -14.26
C ARG A 570 -22.27 -9.40 -13.45
N GLY A 571 -22.18 -9.92 -12.23
CA GLY A 571 -21.01 -9.68 -11.37
C GLY A 571 -19.78 -10.39 -11.90
N TYR A 572 -18.62 -9.82 -11.69
CA TYR A 572 -17.35 -10.45 -12.04
C TYR A 572 -16.34 -10.18 -10.93
N GLY A 573 -15.72 -11.24 -10.42
CA GLY A 573 -14.88 -11.16 -9.23
C GLY A 573 -14.54 -12.54 -8.70
N THR A 574 -14.36 -12.67 -7.39
CA THR A 574 -13.86 -13.89 -6.75
C THR A 574 -14.74 -14.32 -5.59
N SER A 575 -14.92 -15.63 -5.41
CA SER A 575 -15.50 -16.21 -4.19
C SER A 575 -14.49 -16.41 -3.04
N ALA A 576 -13.19 -16.30 -3.32
CA ALA A 576 -12.07 -16.45 -2.40
C ALA A 576 -11.27 -15.15 -2.30
N PHE A 577 -11.94 -14.07 -1.90
CA PHE A 577 -11.29 -12.76 -1.75
C PHE A 577 -10.33 -12.75 -0.55
N ILE A 578 -10.84 -13.17 0.61
CA ILE A 578 -10.10 -13.32 1.87
C ILE A 578 -10.84 -14.32 2.75
N THR A 579 -10.12 -15.13 3.54
CA THR A 579 -10.74 -16.04 4.51
C THR A 579 -11.25 -15.27 5.74
N TYR A 580 -12.22 -15.80 6.48
CA TYR A 580 -12.68 -15.16 7.71
C TYR A 580 -11.61 -15.10 8.81
N GLU A 581 -10.74 -16.11 8.89
CA GLU A 581 -9.63 -16.08 9.83
C GLU A 581 -8.68 -14.91 9.53
N ARG A 582 -8.33 -14.68 8.25
CA ARG A 582 -7.51 -13.54 7.85
C ARG A 582 -8.24 -12.20 7.99
N LEU A 583 -9.54 -12.16 7.70
CA LEU A 583 -10.38 -10.97 7.86
C LEU A 583 -10.47 -10.52 9.33
N ARG A 584 -10.48 -11.46 10.28
CA ARG A 584 -10.47 -11.17 11.72
C ARG A 584 -9.07 -10.87 12.27
N SER A 585 -8.03 -11.09 11.46
CA SER A 585 -6.66 -10.74 11.79
C SER A 585 -6.35 -9.29 11.44
N ARG A 586 -5.21 -8.78 11.91
CA ARG A 586 -4.71 -7.41 11.66
C ARG A 586 -5.81 -6.35 11.93
N ASP A 587 -5.80 -5.25 11.19
CA ASP A 587 -6.72 -4.13 11.38
C ASP A 587 -7.75 -4.02 10.23
N PHE A 588 -8.16 -5.14 9.61
CA PHE A 588 -9.20 -5.09 8.56
C PHE A 588 -10.56 -4.62 9.12
N ILE A 589 -10.87 -5.05 10.34
CA ILE A 589 -12.05 -4.63 11.10
C ILE A 589 -11.54 -3.86 12.32
N LYS A 590 -11.79 -2.55 12.35
CA LYS A 590 -11.31 -1.66 13.41
C LYS A 590 -12.46 -0.78 13.88
N GLY A 591 -12.79 -0.81 15.18
CA GLY A 591 -14.00 -0.15 15.67
C GLY A 591 -15.32 -0.70 15.11
N ASP A 592 -15.32 -1.98 14.71
CA ASP A 592 -16.41 -2.63 13.94
C ASP A 592 -16.71 -1.96 12.58
N ASP A 593 -15.76 -1.18 12.07
CA ASP A 593 -15.78 -0.58 10.74
C ASP A 593 -14.85 -1.33 9.78
N ALA A 594 -15.28 -1.44 8.54
CA ALA A 594 -14.50 -1.96 7.42
C ALA A 594 -14.53 -0.98 6.24
N PHE A 595 -13.40 -0.86 5.54
CA PHE A 595 -13.27 0.01 4.36
C PHE A 595 -12.81 -0.77 3.14
N ILE A 596 -13.58 -0.67 2.06
CA ILE A 596 -13.19 -1.16 0.75
C ILE A 596 -12.87 0.04 -0.14
N LEU A 597 -11.60 0.14 -0.55
CA LEU A 597 -11.11 1.18 -1.45
C LEU A 597 -11.29 0.74 -2.90
N LEU A 598 -11.80 1.65 -3.74
CA LEU A 598 -12.22 1.36 -5.10
C LEU A 598 -11.55 2.31 -6.09
N THR A 599 -10.84 1.74 -7.05
CA THR A 599 -10.25 2.47 -8.19
C THR A 599 -10.69 1.79 -9.47
N VAL A 600 -11.34 2.55 -10.36
CA VAL A 600 -11.72 2.10 -11.70
C VAL A 600 -11.07 3.02 -12.72
N GLU A 601 -10.23 2.49 -13.59
CA GLU A 601 -9.49 3.28 -14.57
C GLU A 601 -9.33 2.60 -15.93
N ASP A 602 -9.11 3.42 -16.96
CA ASP A 602 -8.92 2.94 -18.33
C ASP A 602 -7.47 2.48 -18.54
N VAL A 603 -7.31 1.18 -18.78
CA VAL A 603 -6.01 0.55 -19.02
C VAL A 603 -5.81 0.13 -20.48
N SER A 604 -6.61 0.67 -21.40
CA SER A 604 -6.52 0.33 -22.84
C SER A 604 -5.16 0.67 -23.45
N HIS A 605 -4.47 1.67 -22.87
CA HIS A 605 -3.11 2.06 -23.25
C HIS A 605 -2.06 0.99 -22.98
N LEU A 606 -2.36 -0.03 -22.16
CA LEU A 606 -1.47 -1.18 -21.90
C LEU A 606 -1.58 -2.25 -23.00
N ASN A 607 -2.54 -2.15 -23.92
CA ASN A 607 -2.71 -3.10 -25.01
C ASN A 607 -1.52 -3.05 -26.00
N SER A 608 -0.95 -1.88 -26.25
CA SER A 608 0.31 -1.75 -26.98
C SER A 608 1.47 -1.72 -25.99
N THR A 609 2.40 -2.66 -26.11
CA THR A 609 3.72 -2.50 -25.49
C THR A 609 4.34 -1.18 -25.90
N GLN A 610 5.15 -0.63 -24.99
CA GLN A 610 6.08 0.43 -25.33
C GLN A 610 6.84 0.00 -26.58
N ASN A 611 6.77 0.81 -27.65
CA ASN A 611 7.49 0.54 -28.89
C ASN A 611 8.91 0.08 -28.55
N GLN A 612 9.25 -1.17 -28.91
CA GLN A 612 10.65 -1.57 -28.98
C GLN A 612 11.40 -0.44 -29.70
N PRO A 613 12.49 0.11 -29.15
CA PRO A 613 13.28 1.06 -29.90
C PRO A 613 13.79 0.32 -31.14
N VAL A 614 13.25 0.66 -32.30
CA VAL A 614 13.93 0.44 -33.56
C VAL A 614 15.30 1.10 -33.40
N PRO A 615 16.42 0.45 -33.80
CA PRO A 615 17.72 1.10 -33.75
C PRO A 615 17.74 2.20 -34.83
N THR A 616 17.21 3.36 -34.48
CA THR A 616 17.27 4.59 -35.27
C THR A 616 18.13 5.59 -34.53
N SER A 617 19.35 5.72 -35.03
CA SER A 617 20.17 6.92 -35.06
C SER A 617 19.82 8.04 -34.07
N SER A 618 20.68 8.20 -33.06
CA SER A 618 21.03 9.46 -32.40
C SER A 618 19.90 10.50 -32.34
N VAL A 619 18.94 10.27 -31.45
CA VAL A 619 18.28 11.39 -30.78
C VAL A 619 19.22 11.77 -29.64
N ASP A 620 19.74 13.00 -29.65
CA ASP A 620 20.55 13.54 -28.56
C ASP A 620 19.75 13.44 -27.25
N ASP A 621 20.02 12.40 -26.47
CA ASP A 621 19.59 12.33 -25.09
C ASP A 621 20.44 13.34 -24.32
N LEU A 622 19.86 14.49 -23.99
CA LEU A 622 20.55 15.55 -23.23
C LEU A 622 21.12 15.03 -21.89
N CYS A 623 20.56 13.94 -21.32
CA CYS A 623 21.09 13.29 -20.12
C CYS A 623 22.22 12.29 -20.40
N SER A 624 22.49 11.94 -21.67
CA SER A 624 23.64 11.12 -22.05
C SER A 624 24.96 11.91 -22.08
N GLU A 625 24.90 13.24 -22.20
CA GLU A 625 26.07 14.13 -22.16
C GLU A 625 26.53 14.53 -20.74
N ILE A 626 25.70 14.30 -19.71
CA ILE A 626 25.99 14.67 -18.32
C ILE A 626 25.91 13.45 -17.40
N THR A 627 27.02 13.08 -16.75
CA THR A 627 27.02 12.03 -15.73
C THR A 627 26.88 12.67 -14.35
N CYS A 628 25.83 12.33 -13.63
CA CYS A 628 25.64 12.73 -12.24
C CYS A 628 26.41 11.79 -11.30
N GLU A 629 27.11 12.36 -10.33
CA GLU A 629 27.91 11.63 -9.35
C GLU A 629 27.12 11.41 -8.04
N ASN A 630 27.58 10.50 -7.19
CA ASN A 630 27.03 10.25 -5.85
C ASN A 630 25.51 10.05 -5.82
N ASP A 631 25.01 9.16 -6.68
CA ASP A 631 23.59 8.83 -6.84
C ASP A 631 22.70 10.04 -7.24
N GLY A 632 23.31 11.06 -7.85
CA GLY A 632 22.58 12.15 -8.48
C GLY A 632 21.73 11.65 -9.66
N ILE A 633 20.51 12.17 -9.80
CA ILE A 633 19.59 11.79 -10.87
C ILE A 633 19.59 12.88 -11.94
N CYS A 634 19.88 12.53 -13.20
CA CYS A 634 19.75 13.49 -14.30
C CYS A 634 18.29 13.80 -14.59
N THR A 635 17.95 15.08 -14.67
CA THR A 635 16.60 15.56 -15.02
C THR A 635 16.70 16.61 -16.12
N VAL A 636 15.75 16.61 -17.05
CA VAL A 636 15.68 17.64 -18.11
C VAL A 636 14.70 18.72 -17.67
N ARG A 637 15.18 19.96 -17.52
CA ARG A 637 14.36 21.12 -17.16
C ARG A 637 14.54 22.21 -18.22
N ASN A 638 13.44 22.67 -18.82
CA ASN A 638 13.43 23.70 -19.87
C ASN A 638 14.38 23.40 -21.05
N GLY A 639 14.53 22.12 -21.44
CA GLY A 639 15.41 21.72 -22.54
C GLY A 639 16.90 21.67 -22.19
N LYS A 640 17.28 21.69 -20.90
CA LYS A 640 18.66 21.53 -20.42
C LYS A 640 18.74 20.38 -19.41
N ALA A 641 19.78 19.55 -19.50
CA ALA A 641 20.03 18.49 -18.53
C ALA A 641 20.73 19.03 -17.27
N GLU A 642 20.21 18.66 -16.10
CA GLU A 642 20.72 19.07 -14.79
C GLU A 642 20.69 17.90 -13.80
N CYS A 643 21.74 17.76 -12.98
CA CYS A 643 21.80 16.72 -11.95
C CYS A 643 21.07 17.14 -10.67
N ARG A 644 20.22 16.25 -10.16
CA ARG A 644 19.52 16.37 -8.88
C ARG A 644 20.25 15.56 -7.82
N CYS A 645 20.79 16.26 -6.83
CA CYS A 645 21.68 15.66 -5.84
C CYS A 645 20.92 15.10 -4.64
N PRO A 646 21.28 13.91 -4.14
CA PRO A 646 20.63 13.35 -2.97
C PRO A 646 21.03 14.08 -1.69
N SER A 647 20.13 14.04 -0.70
CA SER A 647 20.35 14.57 0.64
C SER A 647 19.72 13.66 1.70
N GLY A 648 20.34 13.63 2.88
CA GLY A 648 19.88 12.90 4.06
C GLY A 648 19.82 13.81 5.29
N LYS A 649 19.49 13.25 6.45
CA LYS A 649 19.28 14.02 7.71
C LYS A 649 20.44 14.94 8.10
N ASP A 650 21.69 14.54 7.84
CA ASP A 650 22.91 15.25 8.27
C ASP A 650 23.94 15.49 7.15
N TRP A 651 23.55 15.27 5.90
CA TRP A 651 24.44 15.43 4.75
C TRP A 651 23.67 15.72 3.46
N TRP A 652 24.33 16.34 2.48
CA TRP A 652 23.79 16.55 1.14
C TRP A 652 24.90 16.53 0.11
N TYR A 653 24.61 16.15 -1.13
CA TYR A 653 25.49 16.45 -2.27
C TYR A 653 25.04 17.73 -2.97
N SER A 654 25.99 18.44 -3.56
CA SER A 654 25.80 19.73 -4.23
C SER A 654 26.84 19.90 -5.34
N GLY A 655 26.62 20.88 -6.22
CA GLY A 655 27.42 21.04 -7.44
C GLY A 655 26.64 20.66 -8.68
N GLU A 656 27.13 21.04 -9.87
CA GLU A 656 26.43 20.82 -11.14
C GLU A 656 26.27 19.33 -11.47
N ARG A 657 27.13 18.48 -10.89
CA ARG A 657 27.11 17.02 -11.06
C ARG A 657 27.00 16.28 -9.74
N CYS A 658 26.63 16.96 -8.66
CA CYS A 658 26.55 16.39 -7.30
C CYS A 658 27.91 15.92 -6.74
N GLU A 659 28.99 16.56 -7.17
CA GLU A 659 30.36 16.18 -6.84
C GLU A 659 30.80 16.62 -5.43
N LYS A 660 30.06 17.51 -4.77
CA LYS A 660 30.44 18.08 -3.46
C LYS A 660 29.53 17.59 -2.35
N ARG A 661 30.11 16.88 -1.38
CA ARG A 661 29.43 16.48 -0.15
C ARG A 661 29.48 17.61 0.89
N GLY A 662 28.34 17.94 1.47
CA GLY A 662 28.21 18.77 2.67
C GLY A 662 27.69 17.95 3.84
N SER A 663 28.05 18.33 5.05
CA SER A 663 27.50 17.79 6.30
C SER A 663 27.28 18.91 7.33
N THR A 664 26.29 18.74 8.20
CA THR A 664 26.04 19.61 9.36
C THR A 664 27.29 19.77 10.25
N ARG A 665 28.16 18.76 10.34
CA ARG A 665 29.45 18.87 11.07
C ARG A 665 30.42 19.86 10.44
N ASP A 666 30.50 19.91 9.11
CA ASP A 666 31.42 20.81 8.40
C ASP A 666 30.95 22.26 8.53
N THR A 667 29.64 22.51 8.51
CA THR A 667 29.06 23.82 8.75
C THR A 667 29.31 24.30 10.19
N ILE A 668 29.24 23.40 11.18
CA ILE A 668 29.56 23.71 12.59
C ILE A 668 31.05 24.02 12.76
N VAL A 669 31.95 23.29 12.09
CA VAL A 669 33.40 23.55 12.15
C VAL A 669 33.76 24.90 11.50
N ILE A 670 33.15 25.22 10.36
CA ILE A 670 33.33 26.52 9.69
C ILE A 670 32.76 27.65 10.56
N ALA A 671 31.58 27.49 11.14
CA ALA A 671 30.98 28.48 12.04
C ALA A 671 31.83 28.67 13.32
N ALA A 672 32.35 27.60 13.92
CA ALA A 672 33.21 27.67 15.10
C ALA A 672 34.54 28.37 14.81
N SER A 673 35.17 28.07 13.66
CA SER A 673 36.42 28.73 13.24
C SER A 673 36.22 30.23 12.93
N SER A 674 35.10 30.59 12.33
CA SER A 674 34.71 31.98 12.04
C SER A 674 34.49 32.77 13.33
N THR A 675 33.80 32.17 14.30
CA THR A 675 33.53 32.78 15.61
C THR A 675 34.83 32.97 16.39
N ALA A 676 35.74 31.99 16.34
CA ALA A 676 37.06 32.09 16.96
C ALA A 676 37.93 33.21 16.33
N ALA A 677 37.89 33.37 15.01
CA ALA A 677 38.62 34.43 14.32
C ALA A 677 38.09 35.84 14.68
N VAL A 678 36.76 36.00 14.77
CA VAL A 678 36.13 37.25 15.20
C VAL A 678 36.47 37.55 16.67
N PHE A 679 36.46 36.54 17.54
CA PHE A 679 36.87 36.69 18.94
C PHE A 679 38.34 37.10 19.05
N ALA A 680 39.24 36.49 18.28
CA ALA A 680 40.65 36.86 18.25
C ALA A 680 40.86 38.30 17.77
N ALA A 681 40.15 38.73 16.72
CA ALA A 681 40.19 40.11 16.22
C ALA A 681 39.68 41.10 17.27
N MET A 682 38.57 40.81 17.94
CA MET A 682 38.03 41.63 19.03
C MET A 682 39.00 41.70 20.23
N LEU A 683 39.65 40.59 20.58
CA LEU A 683 40.66 40.57 21.63
C LEU A 683 41.87 41.44 21.28
N ILE A 684 42.36 41.38 20.03
CA ILE A 684 43.45 42.24 19.53
C ILE A 684 43.04 43.72 19.58
N VAL A 685 41.84 44.07 19.11
CA VAL A 685 41.34 45.46 19.15
C VAL A 685 41.22 45.94 20.60
N THR A 686 40.76 45.08 21.50
CA THR A 686 40.63 45.40 22.93
C THR A 686 42.02 45.59 23.57
N LEU A 687 42.98 44.71 23.31
CA LEU A 687 44.35 44.82 23.81
C LEU A 687 45.06 46.07 23.26
N VAL A 688 44.89 46.39 21.98
CA VAL A 688 45.42 47.60 21.37
C VAL A 688 44.77 48.85 21.99
N SER A 689 43.45 48.82 22.21
CA SER A 689 42.72 49.91 22.85
C SER A 689 43.17 50.15 24.29
N VAL A 690 43.38 49.08 25.06
CA VAL A 690 43.93 49.11 26.43
C VAL A 690 45.37 49.60 26.43
N TYR A 691 46.20 49.15 25.47
CA TYR A 691 47.57 49.62 25.34
C TYR A 691 47.64 51.11 24.99
N CYS A 692 46.80 51.58 24.07
CA CYS A 692 46.68 52.98 23.67
C CYS A 692 46.17 53.86 24.84
N THR A 693 45.17 53.39 25.61
CA THR A 693 44.70 54.11 26.80
C THR A 693 45.73 54.12 27.92
N ARG A 694 46.43 53.02 28.19
CA ARG A 694 47.57 53.00 29.14
C ARG A 694 48.70 53.94 28.71
N LYS A 695 49.04 53.99 27.41
CA LYS A 695 50.05 54.92 26.87
C LYS A 695 49.60 56.38 27.00
N LYS A 696 48.32 56.66 26.77
CA LYS A 696 47.71 58.00 26.94
C LYS A 696 47.69 58.42 28.41
N TYR A 697 47.40 57.50 29.34
CA TYR A 697 47.49 57.76 30.78
C TYR A 697 48.93 57.98 31.24
N ARG A 698 49.89 57.16 30.80
CA ARG A 698 51.33 57.37 31.09
C ARG A 698 51.87 58.71 30.59
N LYS A 699 51.41 59.19 29.43
CA LYS A 699 51.72 60.55 28.92
C LYS A 699 51.08 61.65 29.78
N LYS A 700 49.89 61.42 30.34
CA LYS A 700 49.20 62.39 31.20
C LYS A 700 49.83 62.48 32.60
N THR A 701 50.33 61.37 33.15
CA THR A 701 51.09 61.39 34.41
C THR A 701 52.46 62.05 34.26
N SER A 702 53.12 61.89 33.10
CA SER A 702 54.37 62.61 32.77
C SER A 702 54.17 64.10 32.52
N SER A 703 52.97 64.55 32.14
CA SER A 703 52.65 65.98 31.90
C SER A 703 52.16 66.71 33.15
N ASN A 704 51.60 66.00 34.14
CA ASN A 704 51.15 66.59 35.41
C ASN A 704 52.23 66.64 36.49
N THR A 705 53.42 66.10 36.24
CA THR A 705 54.58 66.20 37.16
C THR A 705 55.42 67.46 36.89
N THR A 706 55.07 68.27 35.88
CA THR A 706 55.78 69.50 35.50
C THR A 706 54.98 70.79 35.75
N ALA A 707 53.83 70.72 36.42
CA ALA A 707 52.92 71.85 36.66
C ALA A 707 52.56 72.07 38.15
N MET A 708 53.40 71.61 39.08
CA MET A 708 53.30 71.92 40.51
C MET A 708 54.70 72.22 41.08
N THR A 709 55.27 73.36 40.68
CA THR A 709 56.34 74.09 41.42
C THR A 709 56.48 75.48 40.78
N LEU A 710 56.48 76.53 41.62
CA LEU A 710 56.49 77.99 41.33
C LEU A 710 55.12 78.55 40.90
N GLU A 711 54.47 79.49 41.59
CA GLU A 711 54.96 80.57 42.47
C GLU A 711 53.92 80.94 43.54
N THR A 712 54.35 80.89 44.80
CA THR A 712 54.00 81.91 45.80
C THR A 712 54.88 83.13 45.55
N GLN A 713 54.31 84.31 45.32
CA GLN A 713 54.78 85.58 45.90
C GLN A 713 53.72 86.71 45.79
N HIS A 714 53.32 87.20 46.97
CA HIS A 714 52.78 88.53 47.35
C HIS A 714 51.47 89.04 46.71
N ALA A 715 50.33 89.11 47.42
CA ALA A 715 49.98 89.97 48.57
C ALA A 715 49.87 91.47 48.24
N PHE A 716 48.65 91.91 47.88
CA PHE A 716 47.97 93.12 48.35
C PHE A 716 46.46 92.87 48.35
#